data_AF-R6ZQK4-F1
#
_entry.id   AF-R6ZQK4-F1
#
_cell.length_a   1.000
_cell.length_b   1.000
_cell.length_c   1.000
_cell.angle_alpha   90.00
_cell.angle_beta   90.00
_cell.angle_gamma   90.00
#
_symmetry.space_group_name_H-M   'P 1'
#
loop_
_entity.id
_entity.type
_entity.pdbx_description
1 polymer ?
#
loop_
_entity_poly.entity_id
_entity_poly.type
_entity_poly.pdbx_seq_one_letter_code
_entity_poly.pdbx_strand_id
1 'polypeptide(L)'
;MTIRKLSLYQRKIAACVVHLLFLALAFIGVGIMYMNDNLGVGITRIHSGSYEETDEFTQYFNEDLSDIFQYMEYHNIFATGGSIDISKEMLQMTFGPNDTRSFSLNDIIKYLKSLGYYLNEDFQCTPVSLDENRKPLKGYVAWSANQPDVYYTSLREGMRYCSLEEISLEILSTLNQYYSTYKRLFDQPCNLHFKIEYLDNESNPKRITSFSNDEELTLDTARNYGRYACLQGNSVFYDTNFKSIDLDTVSALSANNPYSTKTYYLLAALDTNYPADDAYAANYRHYVRMQNYYFLGFALMAVGGLTAAFSLLYLLSVSGKQEDGDHAVSLTPFDHTSTETGMMIVCLMTAAALFACRYTMVRVLHLTLSEESWDVGEKALYTAVIYLGCLIAAFSLIRRYKAGVIWENSLIRKLGVRLSIFFTGQTFAGQLTVSFIAYLICNTILLLTAAYLYLKWHILSMTLKIMIGVLAALWFCLNLWIFYVMFRRSADRDKIDLAIRHLADGETSYQVDLTQFSGKIRETAENLNNASRGLEMALSEKVKSERLKADLITNVSHDIKTPLTSIINYVDLIKRENIQDEKILRYLDVLEQKSHRLKNLTEDLVEASKASSGNLKLEISRLDFIELIYQTNGEFEEKFASRHLNLITSAPDHTLFIEADGRRLWRVLENLYNNAFKYALEGSRIYVDVAEEDSMAVFTIKNMSSNPLNIKAEELTERFVRGDVARTTEGSGLGLSIAKSLTQLQGGTFEIYIDGDLFKVKVAFPVMRAAKQENLAE
;
A
#
# COMPACT_ATOMS: atom_id res chain seq x y z
N MET A 1 -14.03 37.80 -29.68
CA MET A 1 -15.04 36.74 -29.84
C MET A 1 -15.34 36.19 -28.44
N THR A 2 -16.53 36.40 -27.90
CA THR A 2 -16.86 36.20 -26.48
C THR A 2 -16.84 34.72 -26.08
N ILE A 3 -16.00 34.37 -25.10
CA ILE A 3 -15.75 33.00 -24.57
C ILE A 3 -17.05 32.26 -24.18
N ARG A 4 -18.14 32.99 -23.94
CA ARG A 4 -19.49 32.45 -23.66
C ARG A 4 -20.14 31.66 -24.80
N LYS A 5 -19.69 31.75 -26.06
CA LYS A 5 -20.24 30.96 -27.19
C LYS A 5 -19.54 29.61 -27.45
N LEU A 6 -18.44 29.31 -26.74
CA LEU A 6 -17.72 28.05 -26.88
C LEU A 6 -18.39 26.94 -26.05
N SER A 7 -18.43 25.72 -26.58
CA SER A 7 -18.85 24.53 -25.83
C SER A 7 -17.90 24.28 -24.64
N LEU A 8 -18.39 23.65 -23.58
CA LEU A 8 -17.59 23.33 -22.38
C LEU A 8 -16.31 22.54 -22.74
N TYR A 9 -16.42 21.63 -23.70
CA TYR A 9 -15.29 20.85 -24.25
C TYR A 9 -14.23 21.75 -24.89
N GLN A 10 -14.62 22.70 -25.74
CA GLN A 10 -13.69 23.66 -26.35
C GLN A 10 -13.05 24.59 -25.31
N ARG A 11 -13.79 25.01 -24.27
CA ARG A 11 -13.24 25.80 -23.16
C ARG A 11 -12.19 25.02 -22.35
N LYS A 12 -12.40 23.72 -22.12
CA LYS A 12 -11.42 22.84 -21.46
C LYS A 12 -10.13 22.70 -22.27
N ILE A 13 -10.24 22.47 -23.58
CA ILE A 13 -9.07 22.38 -24.47
C ILE A 13 -8.32 23.71 -24.46
N ALA A 14 -9.04 24.83 -24.63
CA ALA A 14 -8.43 26.16 -24.60
C ALA A 14 -7.71 26.42 -23.26
N ALA A 15 -8.35 26.09 -22.12
CA ALA A 15 -7.73 26.23 -20.81
C ALA A 15 -6.52 25.31 -20.61
N CYS A 16 -6.52 24.10 -21.18
CA CYS A 16 -5.38 23.18 -21.13
C CYS A 16 -4.20 23.70 -21.96
N VAL A 17 -4.45 24.20 -23.17
CA VAL A 17 -3.42 24.82 -24.02
C VAL A 17 -2.85 26.07 -23.34
N VAL A 18 -3.71 26.93 -22.77
CA VAL A 18 -3.27 28.09 -21.99
C VAL A 18 -2.42 27.65 -20.80
N HIS A 19 -2.84 26.63 -20.05
CA HIS A 19 -2.08 26.13 -18.91
C HIS A 19 -0.69 25.65 -19.32
N LEU A 20 -0.58 24.81 -20.34
CA LEU A 20 0.70 24.28 -20.82
C LEU A 20 1.62 25.38 -21.37
N LEU A 21 1.05 26.34 -22.12
CA LEU A 21 1.82 27.45 -22.69
C LEU A 21 2.39 28.36 -21.59
N PHE A 22 1.58 28.76 -20.61
CA PHE A 22 2.04 29.63 -19.53
C PHE A 22 2.91 28.90 -18.50
N LEU A 23 2.74 27.58 -18.35
CA LEU A 23 3.68 26.75 -17.60
C LEU A 23 5.04 26.70 -18.29
N ALA A 24 5.08 26.49 -19.61
CA ALA A 24 6.32 26.56 -20.39
C ALA A 24 6.97 27.96 -20.29
N LEU A 25 6.17 29.02 -20.36
CA LEU A 25 6.63 30.39 -20.17
C LEU A 25 7.27 30.60 -18.79
N ALA A 26 6.69 30.01 -17.74
CA ALA A 26 7.24 30.08 -16.40
C ALA A 26 8.61 29.37 -16.29
N PHE A 27 8.72 28.16 -16.88
CA PHE A 27 9.98 27.42 -16.94
C PHE A 27 11.04 28.13 -17.79
N ILE A 28 10.66 28.76 -18.90
CA ILE A 28 11.57 29.59 -19.70
C ILE A 28 12.06 30.79 -18.87
N GLY A 29 11.17 31.43 -18.10
CA GLY A 29 11.55 32.51 -17.18
C GLY A 29 12.60 32.08 -16.16
N VAL A 30 12.39 30.92 -15.52
CA VAL A 30 13.38 30.31 -14.60
C VAL A 30 14.68 29.98 -15.33
N GLY A 31 14.60 29.43 -16.53
CA GLY A 31 15.77 29.13 -17.36
C GLY A 31 16.60 30.37 -17.66
N ILE A 32 15.99 31.47 -18.11
CA ILE A 32 16.69 32.74 -18.40
C ILE A 32 17.39 33.30 -17.16
N MET A 33 16.80 33.15 -15.97
CA MET A 33 17.41 33.63 -14.72
C MET A 33 18.62 32.79 -14.28
N TYR A 34 18.57 31.47 -14.51
CA TYR A 34 19.57 30.55 -13.96
C TYR A 34 20.60 30.06 -14.99
N MET A 35 20.37 30.22 -16.29
CA MET A 35 21.25 29.78 -17.38
C MET A 35 22.01 30.95 -18.03
N ASN A 36 22.29 31.99 -17.25
CA ASN A 36 23.13 33.11 -17.67
C ASN A 36 24.57 32.89 -17.17
N ASP A 37 25.54 33.59 -17.76
CA ASP A 37 27.01 33.47 -17.56
C ASP A 37 27.50 33.72 -16.11
N ASN A 38 26.57 33.95 -15.16
CA ASN A 38 26.80 34.17 -13.75
C ASN A 38 25.91 33.27 -12.89
N LEU A 39 26.06 31.96 -13.09
CA LEU A 39 25.30 30.91 -12.43
C LEU A 39 25.48 31.00 -10.90
N GLY A 40 24.37 31.06 -10.16
CA GLY A 40 24.39 31.03 -8.68
C GLY A 40 24.26 32.38 -7.98
N VAL A 41 24.25 33.51 -8.70
CA VAL A 41 24.10 34.84 -8.07
C VAL A 41 22.65 35.31 -7.93
N GLY A 42 21.69 34.56 -8.49
CA GLY A 42 20.27 34.61 -8.14
C GLY A 42 19.61 36.01 -8.13
N ILE A 43 18.57 36.17 -7.31
CA ILE A 43 17.83 37.43 -7.11
C ILE A 43 18.66 38.46 -6.30
N THR A 44 19.75 38.05 -5.65
CA THR A 44 20.53 38.95 -4.78
C THR A 44 21.26 40.04 -5.57
N ARG A 45 21.64 39.78 -6.83
CA ARG A 45 22.22 40.80 -7.75
C ARG A 45 21.22 41.79 -8.35
N ILE A 46 19.91 41.57 -8.22
CA ILE A 46 18.91 42.61 -8.57
C ILE A 46 19.00 43.78 -7.58
N HIS A 47 19.55 43.53 -6.38
CA HIS A 47 19.64 44.50 -5.30
C HIS A 47 21.03 45.15 -5.15
N SER A 48 22.06 44.66 -5.85
CA SER A 48 23.36 45.34 -5.92
C SER A 48 23.21 46.61 -6.74
N GLY A 49 23.80 47.72 -6.28
CA GLY A 49 23.71 49.03 -6.91
C GLY A 49 24.39 49.09 -8.28
N SER A 50 24.93 50.26 -8.64
CA SER A 50 25.54 50.45 -9.96
C SER A 50 26.75 49.51 -10.16
N TYR A 51 27.15 49.24 -11.40
CA TYR A 51 28.26 48.31 -11.72
C TYR A 51 29.54 48.66 -10.95
N GLU A 52 29.75 49.95 -10.70
CA GLU A 52 30.90 50.50 -10.00
C GLU A 52 30.91 50.22 -8.49
N GLU A 53 29.81 49.71 -7.93
CA GLU A 53 29.73 49.28 -6.52
C GLU A 53 30.01 47.78 -6.33
N THR A 54 30.22 47.05 -7.43
CA THR A 54 30.48 45.62 -7.38
C THR A 54 31.90 45.32 -6.88
N ASP A 55 32.06 44.18 -6.20
CA ASP A 55 33.37 43.70 -5.77
C ASP A 55 34.26 43.36 -6.98
N GLU A 56 33.66 42.83 -8.05
CA GLU A 56 34.32 42.53 -9.33
C GLU A 56 34.95 43.80 -9.93
N PHE A 57 34.21 44.91 -9.96
CA PHE A 57 34.72 46.19 -10.44
C PHE A 57 35.89 46.71 -9.60
N THR A 58 35.77 46.62 -8.27
CA THR A 58 36.83 47.07 -7.35
C THR A 58 38.09 46.22 -7.48
N GLN A 59 37.93 44.91 -7.64
CA GLN A 59 39.07 44.01 -7.87
C GLN A 59 39.77 44.34 -9.20
N TYR A 60 39.00 44.49 -10.28
CA TYR A 60 39.54 44.80 -11.60
C TYR A 60 40.29 46.14 -11.63
N PHE A 61 39.78 47.16 -10.92
CA PHE A 61 40.48 48.44 -10.76
C PHE A 61 41.82 48.31 -10.01
N ASN A 62 41.88 47.49 -8.95
CA ASN A 62 43.12 47.26 -8.22
C ASN A 62 44.15 46.47 -9.06
N GLU A 63 43.70 45.53 -9.90
CA GLU A 63 44.55 44.84 -10.88
C GLU A 63 45.15 45.84 -11.89
N ASP A 64 44.35 46.77 -12.42
CA ASP A 64 44.85 47.84 -13.31
C ASP A 64 45.84 48.77 -12.62
N LEU A 65 45.63 49.12 -11.34
CA LEU A 65 46.61 49.90 -10.57
C LEU A 65 47.95 49.15 -10.44
N SER A 66 47.92 47.84 -10.19
CA SER A 66 49.12 47.00 -10.14
C SER A 66 49.84 46.97 -11.49
N ASP A 67 49.10 46.79 -12.58
CA ASP A 67 49.64 46.83 -13.95
C ASP A 67 50.30 48.18 -14.29
N ILE A 68 49.75 49.31 -13.81
CA ILE A 68 50.35 50.64 -13.97
C ILE A 68 51.72 50.73 -13.27
N PHE A 69 51.81 50.28 -12.02
CA PHE A 69 53.10 50.29 -11.30
C PHE A 69 54.12 49.35 -11.93
N GLN A 70 53.68 48.17 -12.36
CA GLN A 70 54.53 47.24 -13.08
C GLN A 70 55.02 47.85 -14.40
N TYR A 71 54.15 48.53 -15.14
CA TYR A 71 54.53 49.27 -16.35
C TYR A 71 55.58 50.34 -16.05
N MET A 72 55.44 51.10 -14.97
CA MET A 72 56.42 52.11 -14.56
C MET A 72 57.79 51.53 -14.23
N GLU A 73 57.83 50.41 -13.49
CA GLU A 73 59.06 49.68 -13.14
C GLU A 73 59.82 49.26 -14.40
N TYR A 74 59.12 48.66 -15.37
CA TYR A 74 59.72 48.15 -16.60
C TYR A 74 59.91 49.20 -17.71
N HIS A 75 59.34 50.39 -17.59
CA HIS A 75 59.41 51.43 -18.63
C HIS A 75 60.85 51.79 -19.00
N ASN A 76 61.70 52.06 -18.00
CA ASN A 76 63.09 52.42 -18.23
C ASN A 76 63.97 51.21 -18.64
N ILE A 77 63.47 49.99 -18.48
CA ILE A 77 64.17 48.75 -18.83
C ILE A 77 63.96 48.45 -20.30
N PHE A 78 62.71 48.47 -20.79
CA PHE A 78 62.40 48.11 -22.17
C PHE A 78 62.41 49.29 -23.15
N ALA A 79 62.13 50.53 -22.70
CA ALA A 79 62.00 51.68 -23.60
C ALA A 79 63.15 52.69 -23.46
N THR A 80 63.56 53.28 -24.58
CA THR A 80 64.47 54.44 -24.64
C THR A 80 63.78 55.53 -25.45
N GLY A 81 63.64 56.73 -24.89
CA GLY A 81 62.99 57.84 -25.60
C GLY A 81 61.51 57.58 -25.99
N GLY A 82 60.81 56.75 -25.21
CA GLY A 82 59.37 56.46 -25.42
C GLY A 82 59.05 55.32 -26.40
N SER A 83 60.05 54.63 -26.94
CA SER A 83 59.86 53.46 -27.82
C SER A 83 60.68 52.26 -27.35
N ILE A 84 60.19 51.04 -27.61
CA ILE A 84 60.89 49.79 -27.24
C ILE A 84 62.25 49.76 -27.93
N ASP A 85 63.32 49.66 -27.13
CA ASP A 85 64.68 49.66 -27.62
C ASP A 85 65.20 48.22 -27.74
N ILE A 86 65.18 47.71 -28.98
CA ILE A 86 65.65 46.36 -29.28
C ILE A 86 67.15 46.15 -29.07
N SER A 87 67.92 47.24 -28.89
CA SER A 87 69.37 47.19 -28.71
C SER A 87 69.80 47.09 -27.24
N LYS A 88 68.88 47.33 -26.29
CA LYS A 88 69.18 47.22 -24.86
C LYS A 88 69.53 45.79 -24.45
N GLU A 89 70.48 45.69 -23.52
CA GLU A 89 70.83 44.44 -22.86
C GLU A 89 69.66 44.00 -21.97
N MET A 90 69.24 42.74 -22.14
CA MET A 90 68.10 42.17 -21.42
C MET A 90 68.49 41.02 -20.50
N LEU A 91 69.66 40.41 -20.72
CA LEU A 91 70.06 39.21 -20.01
C LEU A 91 71.58 39.07 -20.01
N GLN A 92 72.15 38.78 -18.86
CA GLN A 92 73.55 38.39 -18.73
C GLN A 92 73.63 36.98 -18.13
N MET A 93 74.25 36.05 -18.84
CA MET A 93 74.41 34.65 -18.40
C MET A 93 75.85 34.17 -18.48
N THR A 94 76.22 33.34 -17.51
CA THR A 94 77.53 32.66 -17.45
C THR A 94 77.37 31.17 -17.73
N PHE A 95 77.96 30.69 -18.83
CA PHE A 95 77.91 29.29 -19.28
C PHE A 95 79.13 28.47 -18.84
N GLY A 96 80.21 29.13 -18.42
CA GLY A 96 81.44 28.51 -17.93
C GLY A 96 82.35 29.51 -17.21
N PRO A 97 83.51 29.10 -16.65
CA PRO A 97 84.31 29.91 -15.73
C PRO A 97 84.74 31.30 -16.24
N ASN A 98 84.87 31.46 -17.57
CA ASN A 98 85.20 32.72 -18.26
C ASN A 98 84.26 32.99 -19.46
N ASP A 99 83.07 32.37 -19.52
CA ASP A 99 82.12 32.55 -20.64
C ASP A 99 80.84 33.23 -20.12
N THR A 100 80.93 34.54 -19.90
CA THR A 100 79.80 35.40 -19.58
C THR A 100 79.39 36.18 -20.82
N ARG A 101 78.12 36.07 -21.21
CA ARG A 101 77.56 36.73 -22.39
C ARG A 101 76.39 37.61 -21.98
N SER A 102 76.35 38.83 -22.52
CA SER A 102 75.18 39.70 -22.51
C SER A 102 74.38 39.46 -23.80
N PHE A 103 73.06 39.42 -23.69
CA PHE A 103 72.13 39.28 -24.80
C PHE A 103 71.23 40.50 -24.85
N SER A 104 71.16 41.15 -26.02
CA SER A 104 70.18 42.21 -26.27
C SER A 104 68.79 41.64 -26.53
N LEU A 105 67.75 42.49 -26.49
CA LEU A 105 66.40 42.08 -26.85
C LEU A 105 66.33 41.48 -28.27
N ASN A 106 67.07 42.05 -29.23
CA ASN A 106 67.19 41.51 -30.58
C ASN A 106 67.84 40.13 -30.62
N ASP A 107 68.84 39.86 -29.77
CA ASP A 107 69.50 38.56 -29.69
C ASP A 107 68.56 37.49 -29.13
N ILE A 108 67.77 37.84 -28.11
CA ILE A 108 66.73 36.98 -27.52
C ILE A 108 65.68 36.62 -28.58
N ILE A 109 65.16 37.61 -29.32
CA ILE A 109 64.15 37.39 -30.36
C ILE A 109 64.70 36.50 -31.48
N LYS A 110 65.94 36.73 -31.94
CA LYS A 110 66.59 35.90 -32.96
C LYS A 110 66.81 34.46 -32.47
N TYR A 111 67.24 34.31 -31.21
CA TYR A 111 67.44 33.01 -30.59
C TYR A 111 66.14 32.20 -30.54
N LEU A 112 65.05 32.77 -30.03
CA LEU A 112 63.76 32.08 -29.98
C LEU A 112 63.19 31.77 -31.37
N LYS A 113 63.35 32.68 -32.35
CA LYS A 113 62.98 32.38 -33.76
C LYS A 113 63.77 31.20 -34.33
N SER A 114 65.06 31.10 -34.02
CA SER A 114 65.89 29.96 -34.44
C SER A 114 65.45 28.63 -33.82
N LEU A 115 64.78 28.69 -32.66
CA LEU A 115 64.21 27.53 -31.98
C LEU A 115 62.79 27.18 -32.45
N GLY A 116 62.24 27.88 -33.45
CA GLY A 116 60.91 27.61 -34.00
C GLY A 116 59.75 28.31 -33.29
N TYR A 117 60.04 29.35 -32.51
CA TYR A 117 59.01 30.24 -31.94
C TYR A 117 58.63 31.37 -32.90
N TYR A 118 57.35 31.70 -32.93
CA TYR A 118 56.81 32.88 -33.61
C TYR A 118 56.43 33.94 -32.59
N LEU A 119 56.75 35.20 -32.91
CA LEU A 119 56.43 36.36 -32.09
C LEU A 119 55.37 37.19 -32.83
N ASN A 120 54.21 37.38 -32.21
CA ASN A 120 53.14 38.20 -32.80
C ASN A 120 53.36 39.70 -32.56
N GLU A 121 52.46 40.54 -33.06
CA GLU A 121 52.52 42.01 -32.94
C GLU A 121 52.44 42.51 -31.50
N ASP A 122 51.89 41.72 -30.58
CA ASP A 122 51.80 42.06 -29.15
C ASP A 122 52.99 41.51 -28.34
N PHE A 123 54.04 41.00 -28.98
CA PHE A 123 55.20 40.34 -28.34
C PHE A 123 54.88 39.02 -27.62
N GLN A 124 53.74 38.40 -27.91
CA GLN A 124 53.42 37.05 -27.44
C GLN A 124 54.20 36.01 -28.24
N CYS A 125 54.87 35.11 -27.54
CA CYS A 125 55.71 34.07 -28.12
C CYS A 125 54.96 32.73 -28.16
N THR A 126 54.73 32.17 -29.36
CA THR A 126 54.03 30.89 -29.55
C THR A 126 54.91 29.87 -30.26
N PRO A 127 54.98 28.62 -29.79
CA PRO A 127 55.76 27.57 -30.47
C PRO A 127 55.06 27.15 -31.76
N VAL A 128 55.78 27.13 -32.89
CA VAL A 128 55.24 26.69 -34.20
C VAL A 128 55.78 25.32 -34.60
N SER A 129 57.07 25.05 -34.35
CA SER A 129 57.70 23.76 -34.63
C SER A 129 58.94 23.59 -33.76
N LEU A 130 58.83 22.78 -32.70
CA LEU A 130 59.93 22.53 -31.76
C LEU A 130 60.62 21.19 -32.09
N ASP A 131 61.95 21.18 -32.13
CA ASP A 131 62.74 19.95 -32.23
C ASP A 131 62.87 19.29 -30.85
N GLU A 132 62.24 18.13 -30.64
CA GLU A 132 62.21 17.42 -29.36
C GLU A 132 63.57 16.85 -28.92
N ASN A 133 64.55 16.73 -29.83
CA ASN A 133 65.87 16.14 -29.52
C ASN A 133 66.96 17.17 -29.18
N ARG A 134 66.61 18.46 -29.08
CA ARG A 134 67.58 19.53 -28.84
C ARG A 134 68.06 19.58 -27.39
N LYS A 135 69.34 19.87 -27.19
CA LYS A 135 69.91 20.14 -25.85
C LYS A 135 69.85 21.66 -25.57
N PRO A 136 69.06 22.11 -24.58
CA PRO A 136 68.98 23.53 -24.28
C PRO A 136 70.31 24.04 -23.73
N LEU A 137 70.75 25.21 -24.19
CA LEU A 137 71.93 25.89 -23.66
C LEU A 137 71.62 26.37 -22.23
N LYS A 138 72.32 25.85 -21.22
CA LYS A 138 72.07 26.17 -19.80
C LYS A 138 73.23 26.90 -19.16
N GLY A 139 72.93 27.88 -18.32
CA GLY A 139 73.92 28.69 -17.60
C GLY A 139 73.34 29.29 -16.33
N TYR A 140 74.18 30.05 -15.61
CA TYR A 140 73.77 30.82 -14.45
C TYR A 140 73.40 32.24 -14.88
N VAL A 141 72.24 32.73 -14.43
CA VAL A 141 71.80 34.12 -14.68
C VAL A 141 72.54 35.06 -13.75
N ALA A 142 73.28 36.02 -14.32
CA ALA A 142 73.97 37.07 -13.58
C ALA A 142 73.07 38.30 -13.37
N TRP A 143 72.29 38.66 -14.41
CA TRP A 143 71.28 39.72 -14.38
C TRP A 143 70.24 39.46 -15.46
N SER A 144 68.98 39.87 -15.24
CA SER A 144 67.89 39.71 -16.20
C SER A 144 66.89 40.85 -16.10
N ALA A 145 66.38 41.31 -17.24
CA ALA A 145 65.43 42.40 -17.35
C ALA A 145 64.07 42.13 -16.66
N ASN A 146 63.72 40.86 -16.44
CA ASN A 146 62.52 40.47 -15.69
C ASN A 146 62.66 40.59 -14.16
N GLN A 147 63.87 40.83 -13.64
CA GLN A 147 64.17 41.06 -12.23
C GLN A 147 65.32 42.07 -12.11
N PRO A 148 65.07 43.35 -12.44
CA PRO A 148 66.12 44.36 -12.63
C PRO A 148 66.95 44.64 -11.38
N ASP A 149 66.36 44.50 -10.20
CA ASP A 149 66.99 44.79 -8.91
C ASP A 149 67.91 43.68 -8.39
N VAL A 150 67.92 42.52 -9.04
CA VAL A 150 68.67 41.34 -8.59
C VAL A 150 69.95 41.17 -9.42
N TYR A 151 71.09 41.49 -8.80
CA TYR A 151 72.42 41.28 -9.38
C TYR A 151 73.18 40.18 -8.66
N TYR A 152 73.49 39.10 -9.37
CA TYR A 152 74.28 38.00 -8.83
C TYR A 152 75.76 38.22 -9.15
N THR A 153 76.48 38.83 -8.21
CA THR A 153 77.91 39.19 -8.38
C THR A 153 78.89 38.08 -8.00
N SER A 154 78.44 36.95 -7.42
CA SER A 154 79.33 35.81 -7.12
C SER A 154 78.65 34.44 -7.28
N LEU A 155 79.44 33.42 -7.65
CA LEU A 155 79.02 32.03 -7.95
C LEU A 155 78.55 31.20 -6.73
N ARG A 156 78.08 31.82 -5.63
CA ARG A 156 77.55 31.10 -4.46
C ARG A 156 76.18 31.63 -4.01
N GLU A 157 75.35 30.67 -3.58
CA GLU A 157 73.97 30.74 -3.05
C GLU A 157 73.05 31.83 -3.59
N GLY A 158 72.08 31.42 -4.41
CA GLY A 158 70.99 32.27 -4.92
C GLY A 158 70.94 32.43 -6.44
N MET A 159 72.03 32.12 -7.16
CA MET A 159 72.07 32.20 -8.63
C MET A 159 71.10 31.21 -9.28
N ARG A 160 70.23 31.72 -10.15
CA ARG A 160 69.29 30.90 -10.91
C ARG A 160 70.00 30.16 -12.05
N TYR A 161 69.99 28.83 -12.00
CA TYR A 161 70.44 27.97 -13.09
C TYR A 161 69.26 27.58 -13.98
N CYS A 162 69.24 28.04 -15.22
CA CYS A 162 68.17 27.78 -16.18
C CYS A 162 68.70 27.71 -17.61
N SER A 163 67.85 27.29 -18.54
CA SER A 163 68.17 27.38 -19.96
C SER A 163 68.00 28.81 -20.48
N LEU A 164 68.81 29.17 -21.48
CA LEU A 164 68.67 30.41 -22.23
C LEU A 164 67.27 30.52 -22.85
N GLU A 165 66.64 29.40 -23.20
CA GLU A 165 65.26 29.35 -23.70
C GLU A 165 64.23 29.76 -22.63
N GLU A 166 64.27 29.14 -21.45
CA GLU A 166 63.34 29.43 -20.35
C GLU A 166 63.38 30.92 -19.95
N ILE A 167 64.57 31.48 -19.71
CA ILE A 167 64.69 32.89 -19.30
C ILE A 167 64.36 33.87 -20.44
N SER A 168 64.62 33.49 -21.70
CA SER A 168 64.23 34.28 -22.87
C SER A 168 62.71 34.37 -23.02
N LEU A 169 62.00 33.26 -22.79
CA LEU A 169 60.54 33.23 -22.81
C LEU A 169 59.94 34.07 -21.67
N GLU A 170 60.53 34.03 -20.48
CA GLU A 170 60.10 34.88 -19.36
C GLU A 170 60.30 36.37 -19.65
N ILE A 171 61.45 36.77 -20.19
CA ILE A 171 61.71 38.17 -20.57
C ILE A 171 60.70 38.64 -21.62
N LEU A 172 60.40 37.82 -22.64
CA LEU A 172 59.38 38.18 -23.64
C LEU A 172 57.96 38.18 -23.05
N SER A 173 57.68 37.32 -22.07
CA SER A 173 56.40 37.36 -21.34
C SER A 173 56.25 38.66 -20.55
N THR A 174 57.31 39.11 -19.87
CA THR A 174 57.31 40.41 -19.17
C THR A 174 57.19 41.58 -20.16
N LEU A 175 57.87 41.51 -21.31
CA LEU A 175 57.74 42.50 -22.38
C LEU A 175 56.33 42.54 -22.97
N ASN A 176 55.69 41.38 -23.18
CA ASN A 176 54.31 41.27 -23.63
C ASN A 176 53.36 41.92 -22.62
N GLN A 177 53.52 41.65 -21.32
CA GLN A 177 52.71 42.29 -20.29
C GLN A 177 52.91 43.81 -20.29
N TYR A 178 54.15 44.29 -20.26
CA TYR A 178 54.49 45.71 -20.36
C TYR A 178 53.86 46.40 -21.58
N TYR A 179 54.01 45.79 -22.76
CA TYR A 179 53.48 46.35 -24.01
C TYR A 179 51.95 46.29 -24.07
N SER A 180 51.33 45.24 -23.54
CA SER A 180 49.88 45.13 -23.46
C SER A 180 49.26 46.21 -22.57
N THR A 181 49.88 46.51 -21.43
CA THR A 181 49.49 47.62 -20.54
C THR A 181 49.67 48.97 -21.23
N TYR A 182 50.79 49.18 -21.92
CA TYR A 182 51.01 50.38 -22.72
C TYR A 182 49.91 50.61 -23.76
N LYS A 183 49.62 49.57 -24.56
CA LYS A 183 48.61 49.62 -25.62
C LYS A 183 47.22 49.91 -25.06
N ARG A 184 46.87 49.28 -23.92
CA ARG A 184 45.57 49.41 -23.25
C ARG A 184 45.36 50.79 -22.63
N LEU A 185 46.38 51.35 -21.98
CA LEU A 185 46.24 52.55 -21.15
C LEU A 185 46.72 53.86 -21.80
N PHE A 186 47.60 53.78 -22.80
CA PHE A 186 48.22 54.96 -23.41
C PHE A 186 47.99 55.10 -24.91
N ASP A 187 47.98 54.01 -25.68
CA ASP A 187 47.84 54.05 -27.15
C ASP A 187 46.36 54.11 -27.59
N GLN A 188 45.47 53.48 -26.82
CA GLN A 188 44.03 53.42 -27.11
C GLN A 188 43.22 54.32 -26.17
N PRO A 189 42.07 54.85 -26.63
CA PRO A 189 41.12 55.51 -25.73
C PRO A 189 40.72 54.57 -24.61
N CYS A 190 40.90 54.99 -23.36
CA CYS A 190 40.54 54.23 -22.17
C CYS A 190 39.73 55.11 -21.21
N ASN A 191 38.87 54.50 -20.41
CA ASN A 191 38.05 55.20 -19.42
C ASN A 191 38.79 55.43 -18.09
N LEU A 192 39.94 54.78 -17.90
CA LEU A 192 40.80 54.91 -16.71
C LEU A 192 41.84 56.01 -16.95
N HIS A 193 41.69 57.13 -16.26
CA HIS A 193 42.61 58.25 -16.28
C HIS A 193 43.44 58.27 -15.01
N PHE A 194 44.76 58.38 -15.12
CA PHE A 194 45.62 58.46 -13.95
C PHE A 194 46.79 59.43 -14.12
N LYS A 195 47.27 59.92 -12.98
CA LYS A 195 48.41 60.82 -12.87
C LYS A 195 49.15 60.53 -11.57
N ILE A 196 50.40 60.12 -11.71
CA ILE A 196 51.33 59.86 -10.61
C ILE A 196 52.44 60.89 -10.70
N GLU A 197 52.66 61.67 -9.64
CA GLU A 197 53.76 62.63 -9.59
C GLU A 197 54.63 62.41 -8.36
N TYR A 198 55.94 62.44 -8.60
CA TYR A 198 56.99 62.46 -7.58
C TYR A 198 57.64 63.83 -7.56
N LEU A 199 57.60 64.51 -6.41
CA LEU A 199 58.13 65.85 -6.25
C LEU A 199 59.41 65.85 -5.39
N ASP A 200 60.50 66.28 -5.99
CA ASP A 200 61.72 66.62 -5.27
C ASP A 200 61.67 68.08 -4.81
N ASN A 201 61.25 68.27 -3.56
CA ASN A 201 61.21 69.59 -2.93
C ASN A 201 62.59 70.06 -2.44
N GLU A 202 63.61 69.21 -2.48
CA GLU A 202 64.95 69.49 -1.95
C GLU A 202 65.94 69.93 -3.05
N SER A 203 65.68 69.63 -4.33
CA SER A 203 66.48 70.12 -5.46
C SER A 203 66.07 71.52 -5.94
N ASN A 204 67.04 72.28 -6.48
CA ASN A 204 66.82 73.58 -7.10
C ASN A 204 67.43 73.63 -8.52
N PRO A 205 66.63 73.77 -9.59
CA PRO A 205 65.17 73.88 -9.59
C PRO A 205 64.50 72.57 -9.16
N LYS A 206 63.27 72.69 -8.61
CA LYS A 206 62.45 71.55 -8.20
C LYS A 206 62.24 70.60 -9.36
N ARG A 207 62.49 69.31 -9.14
CA ARG A 207 62.26 68.27 -10.15
C ARG A 207 60.93 67.59 -9.90
N ILE A 208 60.14 67.43 -10.95
CA ILE A 208 58.87 66.70 -10.93
C ILE A 208 59.00 65.59 -11.95
N THR A 209 58.77 64.35 -11.51
CA THR A 209 58.63 63.20 -12.41
C THR A 209 57.16 62.82 -12.43
N SER A 210 56.49 63.03 -13.57
CA SER A 210 55.08 62.71 -13.76
C SER A 210 54.92 61.53 -14.71
N PHE A 211 54.11 60.54 -14.31
CA PHE A 211 53.63 59.45 -15.17
C PHE A 211 52.11 59.55 -15.27
N SER A 212 51.60 59.75 -16.48
CA SER A 212 50.18 59.98 -16.69
C SER A 212 49.76 59.60 -18.10
N ASN A 213 48.53 59.11 -18.25
CA ASN A 213 47.87 58.99 -19.54
C ASN A 213 46.91 60.16 -19.85
N ASP A 214 46.69 61.06 -18.88
CA ASP A 214 45.91 62.29 -18.99
C ASP A 214 46.61 63.42 -18.23
N GLU A 215 47.46 64.19 -18.93
CA GLU A 215 48.26 65.25 -18.32
C GLU A 215 47.42 66.38 -17.70
N GLU A 216 46.19 66.58 -18.20
CA GLU A 216 45.23 67.60 -17.74
C GLU A 216 44.38 67.13 -16.54
N LEU A 217 44.60 65.90 -16.05
CA LEU A 217 43.87 65.35 -14.91
C LEU A 217 44.14 66.18 -13.64
N THR A 218 43.06 66.69 -13.04
CA THR A 218 43.01 67.43 -11.77
C THR A 218 42.03 66.77 -10.82
N LEU A 219 42.10 67.09 -9.53
CA LEU A 219 41.17 66.52 -8.54
C LEU A 219 39.70 66.85 -8.87
N ASP A 220 39.44 68.03 -9.43
CA ASP A 220 38.08 68.46 -9.79
C ASP A 220 37.57 67.71 -11.04
N THR A 221 38.43 67.50 -12.05
CA THR A 221 38.05 66.69 -13.23
C THR A 221 37.89 65.21 -12.86
N ALA A 222 38.76 64.68 -12.00
CA ALA A 222 38.66 63.33 -11.45
C ALA A 222 37.33 63.08 -10.70
N ARG A 223 36.88 64.04 -9.89
CA ARG A 223 35.58 63.95 -9.19
C ARG A 223 34.39 63.97 -10.14
N ASN A 224 34.51 64.64 -11.29
CA ASN A 224 33.44 64.70 -12.30
C ASN A 224 33.33 63.40 -13.11
N TYR A 225 34.41 62.62 -13.24
CA TYR A 225 34.39 61.33 -13.93
C TYR A 225 33.58 60.25 -13.20
N GLY A 226 33.31 60.41 -11.90
CA GLY A 226 32.38 59.57 -11.17
C GLY A 226 33.07 58.69 -10.12
N ARG A 227 34.06 57.86 -10.51
CA ARG A 227 34.88 57.09 -9.55
C ARG A 227 36.30 57.62 -9.52
N TYR A 228 36.85 57.85 -8.33
CA TYR A 228 38.20 58.39 -8.18
C TYR A 228 38.88 57.92 -6.90
N ALA A 229 40.21 57.89 -6.95
CA ALA A 229 41.12 57.57 -5.87
C ALA A 229 42.27 58.59 -5.86
N CYS A 230 42.39 59.34 -4.77
CA CYS A 230 43.49 60.28 -4.53
C CYS A 230 44.29 59.81 -3.31
N LEU A 231 45.55 59.44 -3.56
CA LEU A 231 46.50 58.93 -2.59
C LEU A 231 47.67 59.90 -2.47
N GLN A 232 47.96 60.38 -1.26
CA GLN A 232 49.07 61.30 -0.99
C GLN A 232 50.04 60.66 0.00
N GLY A 233 51.34 60.68 -0.30
CA GLY A 233 52.38 60.03 0.51
C GLY A 233 52.54 60.54 1.96
N ASN A 234 51.98 61.72 2.25
CA ASN A 234 52.03 62.35 3.58
C ASN A 234 50.72 62.20 4.39
N SER A 235 49.73 61.46 3.90
CA SER A 235 48.44 61.26 4.56
C SER A 235 48.17 59.77 4.81
N VAL A 236 47.62 59.46 6.00
CA VAL A 236 47.11 58.11 6.34
C VAL A 236 45.69 57.91 5.78
N PHE A 237 45.00 59.00 5.46
CA PHE A 237 43.64 58.97 4.89
C PHE A 237 43.68 59.17 3.38
N TYR A 238 42.96 58.32 2.67
CA TYR A 238 42.79 58.35 1.22
C TYR A 238 41.46 59.00 0.86
N ASP A 239 41.47 59.94 -0.09
CA ASP A 239 40.23 60.52 -0.62
C ASP A 239 39.80 59.69 -1.83
N THR A 240 38.89 58.74 -1.59
CA THR A 240 38.42 57.78 -2.60
C THR A 240 36.94 57.47 -2.39
N ASN A 241 36.24 57.18 -3.49
CA ASN A 241 34.89 56.65 -3.46
C ASN A 241 34.80 55.20 -3.98
N PHE A 242 35.94 54.52 -4.12
CA PHE A 242 36.01 53.07 -4.31
C PHE A 242 35.77 52.32 -3.00
N LYS A 243 35.28 51.07 -3.08
CA LYS A 243 34.97 50.25 -1.89
C LYS A 243 36.22 49.90 -1.08
N SER A 244 37.32 49.63 -1.76
CA SER A 244 38.63 49.37 -1.16
C SER A 244 39.74 49.59 -2.20
N ILE A 245 40.88 50.09 -1.74
CA ILE A 245 42.12 50.15 -2.52
C ILE A 245 43.10 49.17 -1.88
N ASP A 246 43.79 48.38 -2.70
CA ASP A 246 44.72 47.37 -2.20
C ASP A 246 45.93 48.02 -1.49
N LEU A 247 46.41 47.38 -0.41
CA LEU A 247 47.50 47.88 0.42
C LEU A 247 48.82 47.93 -0.36
N ASP A 248 49.00 47.00 -1.30
CA ASP A 248 50.18 46.90 -2.16
C ASP A 248 50.35 48.14 -3.05
N THR A 249 49.26 48.82 -3.42
CA THR A 249 49.26 50.10 -4.16
C THR A 249 50.10 51.15 -3.46
N VAL A 250 50.00 51.23 -2.12
CA VAL A 250 50.70 52.24 -1.30
C VAL A 250 52.18 51.91 -1.20
N SER A 251 52.49 50.62 -1.00
CA SER A 251 53.84 50.12 -1.01
C SER A 251 54.53 50.36 -2.35
N ALA A 252 53.86 50.03 -3.46
CA ALA A 252 54.36 50.23 -4.83
C ALA A 252 54.58 51.72 -5.16
N LEU A 253 53.65 52.60 -4.74
CA LEU A 253 53.79 54.05 -4.93
C LEU A 253 55.03 54.58 -4.21
N SER A 254 55.30 54.10 -3.00
CA SER A 254 56.48 54.49 -2.22
C SER A 254 57.79 53.92 -2.78
N ALA A 255 57.77 52.67 -3.27
CA ALA A 255 58.96 51.97 -3.78
C ALA A 255 59.45 52.57 -5.11
N ASN A 256 58.53 53.01 -5.97
CA ASN A 256 58.84 53.62 -7.27
C ASN A 256 59.25 55.09 -7.18
N ASN A 257 59.38 55.67 -5.98
CA ASN A 257 59.78 57.06 -5.82
C ASN A 257 61.30 57.24 -6.06
N PRO A 258 61.71 57.97 -7.10
CA PRO A 258 63.13 58.17 -7.41
C PRO A 258 63.82 59.16 -6.44
N TYR A 259 63.05 59.82 -5.55
CA TYR A 259 63.53 60.84 -4.63
C TYR A 259 63.48 60.38 -3.18
N SER A 260 64.35 60.93 -2.33
CA SER A 260 64.32 60.70 -0.87
C SER A 260 63.15 61.39 -0.15
N THR A 261 62.43 62.27 -0.83
CA THR A 261 61.30 63.04 -0.30
C THR A 261 60.04 62.17 -0.24
N LYS A 262 59.20 62.33 0.80
CA LYS A 262 57.89 61.64 0.88
C LYS A 262 56.76 62.35 0.10
N THR A 263 57.12 63.26 -0.81
CA THR A 263 56.13 64.09 -1.52
C THR A 263 55.80 63.43 -2.87
N TYR A 264 54.81 62.56 -2.86
CA TYR A 264 54.25 61.95 -4.05
C TYR A 264 52.73 61.87 -3.94
N TYR A 265 52.05 61.92 -5.08
CA TYR A 265 50.61 61.70 -5.13
C TYR A 265 50.21 60.88 -6.35
N LEU A 266 49.21 60.03 -6.17
CA LEU A 266 48.54 59.27 -7.21
C LEU A 266 47.09 59.76 -7.27
N LEU A 267 46.68 60.22 -8.44
CA LEU A 267 45.31 60.52 -8.77
C LEU A 267 44.87 59.55 -9.87
N ALA A 268 43.91 58.69 -9.57
CA ALA A 268 43.27 57.81 -10.55
C ALA A 268 41.77 58.09 -10.57
N ALA A 269 41.17 58.16 -11.76
CA ALA A 269 39.76 58.40 -11.97
C ALA A 269 39.25 57.54 -13.12
N LEU A 270 38.04 57.00 -12.98
CA LEU A 270 37.36 56.24 -14.02
C LEU A 270 36.10 56.99 -14.44
N ASP A 271 35.97 57.27 -15.75
CA ASP A 271 34.77 57.86 -16.31
C ASP A 271 33.62 56.83 -16.35
N THR A 272 32.64 57.02 -15.47
CA THR A 272 31.47 56.15 -15.34
C THR A 272 30.46 56.31 -16.48
N ASN A 273 30.67 57.25 -17.40
CA ASN A 273 29.87 57.35 -18.63
C ASN A 273 30.38 56.42 -19.74
N TYR A 274 31.54 55.78 -19.54
CA TYR A 274 32.17 54.85 -20.49
C TYR A 274 32.24 55.37 -21.94
N PRO A 275 32.80 56.56 -22.20
CA PRO A 275 32.93 57.10 -23.56
C PRO A 275 33.86 56.28 -24.46
N ALA A 276 34.87 55.61 -23.90
CA ALA A 276 35.80 54.76 -24.63
C ALA A 276 35.35 53.28 -24.63
N ASP A 277 35.60 52.56 -25.73
CA ASP A 277 35.25 51.14 -25.85
C ASP A 277 36.37 50.24 -25.31
N ASP A 278 36.50 50.21 -23.98
CA ASP A 278 37.50 49.41 -23.28
C ASP A 278 36.87 48.25 -22.48
N ALA A 279 37.71 47.55 -21.71
CA ALA A 279 37.26 46.44 -20.86
C ALA A 279 36.21 46.87 -19.82
N TYR A 280 36.30 48.09 -19.28
CA TYR A 280 35.30 48.60 -18.33
C TYR A 280 33.95 48.81 -19.01
N ALA A 281 33.93 49.41 -20.20
CA ALA A 281 32.71 49.59 -20.99
C ALA A 281 32.09 48.24 -21.39
N ALA A 282 32.92 47.25 -21.76
CA ALA A 282 32.47 45.91 -22.07
C ALA A 282 31.82 45.21 -20.86
N ASN A 283 32.47 45.28 -19.69
CA ASN A 283 31.96 44.70 -18.44
C ASN A 283 30.69 45.39 -17.96
N TYR A 284 30.59 46.73 -18.08
CA TYR A 284 29.36 47.47 -17.81
C TYR A 284 28.20 47.01 -18.72
N ARG A 285 28.42 46.91 -20.03
CA ARG A 285 27.38 46.42 -20.98
C ARG A 285 26.97 44.99 -20.67
N HIS A 286 27.92 44.14 -20.27
CA HIS A 286 27.63 42.78 -19.82
C HIS A 286 26.75 42.77 -18.57
N TYR A 287 27.08 43.59 -17.57
CA TYR A 287 26.32 43.76 -16.33
C TYR A 287 24.88 44.24 -16.58
N VAL A 288 24.69 45.27 -17.40
CA VAL A 288 23.35 45.79 -17.75
C VAL A 288 22.53 44.75 -18.53
N ARG A 289 23.17 44.04 -19.49
CA ARG A 289 22.51 42.96 -20.22
C ARG A 289 22.07 41.83 -19.29
N MET A 290 22.91 41.46 -18.33
CA MET A 290 22.61 40.49 -17.28
C MET A 290 21.36 40.92 -16.50
N GLN A 291 21.32 42.14 -15.96
CA GLN A 291 20.16 42.65 -15.21
C GLN A 291 18.85 42.59 -16.02
N ASN A 292 18.90 42.94 -17.30
CA ASN A 292 17.74 42.85 -18.20
C ASN A 292 17.23 41.42 -18.38
N TYR A 293 18.14 40.43 -18.49
CA TYR A 293 17.74 39.02 -18.54
C TYR A 293 17.11 38.54 -17.23
N TYR A 294 17.64 38.93 -16.07
CA TYR A 294 17.02 38.60 -14.78
C TYR A 294 15.61 39.19 -14.65
N PHE A 295 15.45 40.46 -15.01
CA PHE A 295 14.15 41.12 -14.96
C PHE A 295 13.15 40.46 -15.92
N LEU A 296 13.57 40.19 -17.16
CA LEU A 296 12.74 39.49 -18.15
C LEU A 296 12.36 38.09 -17.65
N GLY A 297 13.33 37.32 -17.17
CA GLY A 297 13.09 35.96 -16.64
C GLY A 297 12.13 35.97 -15.45
N PHE A 298 12.28 36.92 -14.52
CA PHE A 298 11.37 37.09 -13.38
C PHE A 298 9.96 37.46 -13.82
N ALA A 299 9.81 38.40 -14.76
CA ALA A 299 8.51 38.80 -15.30
C ALA A 299 7.80 37.62 -15.99
N LEU A 300 8.53 36.84 -16.80
CA LEU A 300 8.02 35.64 -17.46
C LEU A 300 7.63 34.56 -16.45
N MET A 301 8.44 34.34 -15.42
CA MET A 301 8.13 33.41 -14.33
C MET A 301 6.87 33.81 -13.57
N ALA A 302 6.73 35.09 -13.21
CA ALA A 302 5.59 35.59 -12.45
C ALA A 302 4.29 35.54 -13.26
N VAL A 303 4.29 36.07 -14.49
CA VAL A 303 3.12 36.07 -15.37
C VAL A 303 2.75 34.65 -15.80
N GLY A 304 3.75 33.84 -16.17
CA GLY A 304 3.62 32.42 -16.48
C GLY A 304 3.00 31.64 -15.33
N GLY A 305 3.60 31.73 -14.14
CA GLY A 305 3.18 31.01 -12.95
C GLY A 305 1.77 31.37 -12.47
N LEU A 306 1.45 32.68 -12.40
CA LEU A 306 0.12 33.14 -12.00
C LEU A 306 -0.96 32.67 -12.99
N THR A 307 -0.71 32.80 -14.30
CA THR A 307 -1.67 32.38 -15.32
C THR A 307 -1.82 30.86 -15.36
N ALA A 308 -0.73 30.11 -15.19
CA ALA A 308 -0.76 28.66 -15.05
C ALA A 308 -1.56 28.23 -13.80
N ALA A 309 -1.42 28.93 -12.67
CA ALA A 309 -2.21 28.65 -11.47
C ALA A 309 -3.71 28.93 -11.67
N PHE A 310 -4.08 30.06 -12.26
CA PHE A 310 -5.48 30.38 -12.57
C PHE A 310 -6.11 29.38 -13.55
N SER A 311 -5.40 29.04 -14.62
CA SER A 311 -5.86 28.05 -15.60
C SER A 311 -5.99 26.65 -14.98
N LEU A 312 -5.08 26.27 -14.07
CA LEU A 312 -5.17 25.01 -13.31
C LEU A 312 -6.41 25.00 -12.41
N LEU A 313 -6.64 26.04 -11.61
CA LEU A 313 -7.83 26.16 -10.74
C LEU A 313 -9.13 26.06 -11.56
N TYR A 314 -9.18 26.73 -12.71
CA TYR A 314 -10.29 26.60 -13.64
C TYR A 314 -10.48 25.15 -14.11
N LEU A 315 -9.41 24.50 -14.59
CA LEU A 315 -9.48 23.10 -15.05
C LEU A 315 -9.92 22.14 -13.92
N LEU A 316 -9.46 22.33 -12.67
CA LEU A 316 -9.88 21.51 -11.53
C LEU A 316 -11.39 21.67 -11.24
N SER A 317 -11.91 22.89 -11.36
CA SER A 317 -13.33 23.18 -11.15
C SER A 317 -14.23 22.53 -12.21
N VAL A 318 -13.82 22.57 -13.48
CA VAL A 318 -14.60 22.06 -14.63
C VAL A 318 -14.33 20.58 -14.91
N SER A 319 -13.29 19.99 -14.32
CA SER A 319 -12.98 18.56 -14.43
C SER A 319 -14.17 17.70 -14.01
N GLY A 320 -14.57 16.78 -14.88
CA GLY A 320 -15.69 15.86 -14.68
C GLY A 320 -17.07 16.33 -15.19
N LYS A 321 -17.25 17.59 -15.60
CA LYS A 321 -18.54 18.10 -16.12
C LYS A 321 -18.66 17.88 -17.64
N GLN A 322 -19.81 17.44 -18.16
CA GLN A 322 -20.00 17.28 -19.61
C GLN A 322 -20.62 18.53 -20.26
N GLU A 323 -21.60 19.16 -19.60
CA GLU A 323 -22.24 20.43 -20.01
C GLU A 323 -22.31 21.47 -18.87
N ASP A 324 -22.57 22.73 -19.24
CA ASP A 324 -22.77 23.83 -18.27
C ASP A 324 -24.10 23.60 -17.52
N GLY A 325 -24.03 23.21 -16.23
CA GLY A 325 -25.20 22.98 -15.37
C GLY A 325 -25.44 21.52 -14.98
N ASP A 326 -24.68 20.58 -15.54
CA ASP A 326 -24.83 19.16 -15.24
C ASP A 326 -24.22 18.80 -13.86
N HIS A 327 -25.00 18.11 -13.04
CA HIS A 327 -24.56 17.54 -11.76
C HIS A 327 -23.97 16.14 -11.92
N ALA A 328 -24.20 15.47 -13.06
CA ALA A 328 -23.63 14.17 -13.35
C ALA A 328 -22.14 14.30 -13.74
N VAL A 329 -21.29 13.52 -13.07
CA VAL A 329 -19.84 13.53 -13.31
C VAL A 329 -19.51 12.47 -14.35
N SER A 330 -19.04 12.90 -15.52
CA SER A 330 -18.59 12.00 -16.59
C SER A 330 -17.20 11.44 -16.28
N LEU A 331 -17.09 10.11 -16.25
CA LEU A 331 -15.82 9.40 -16.08
C LEU A 331 -15.18 9.10 -17.44
N THR A 332 -13.86 9.17 -17.53
CA THR A 332 -13.12 8.71 -18.72
C THR A 332 -12.87 7.19 -18.65
N PRO A 333 -12.58 6.50 -19.77
CA PRO A 333 -12.23 5.07 -19.77
C PRO A 333 -11.15 4.70 -18.76
N PHE A 334 -10.17 5.59 -18.57
CA PHE A 334 -9.10 5.43 -17.58
C PHE A 334 -9.60 5.47 -16.13
N ASP A 335 -10.67 6.21 -15.84
CA ASP A 335 -11.20 6.35 -14.48
C ASP A 335 -12.06 5.16 -14.04
N HIS A 336 -12.47 4.29 -14.97
CA HIS A 336 -13.17 3.04 -14.65
C HIS A 336 -12.27 1.95 -14.06
N THR A 337 -10.95 2.09 -14.18
CA THR A 337 -9.99 1.23 -13.48
C THR A 337 -10.08 1.42 -11.97
N SER A 338 -9.56 0.51 -11.15
CA SER A 338 -9.48 0.78 -9.70
C SER A 338 -8.56 1.95 -9.40
N THR A 339 -8.79 2.66 -8.30
CA THR A 339 -8.00 3.86 -7.94
C THR A 339 -6.51 3.52 -7.81
N GLU A 340 -6.20 2.37 -7.24
CA GLU A 340 -4.82 1.90 -7.04
C GLU A 340 -4.15 1.51 -8.36
N THR A 341 -4.85 0.81 -9.26
CA THR A 341 -4.28 0.44 -10.57
C THR A 341 -4.09 1.67 -11.46
N GLY A 342 -5.04 2.60 -11.44
CA GLY A 342 -4.91 3.88 -12.13
C GLY A 342 -3.67 4.66 -11.65
N MET A 343 -3.48 4.80 -10.33
CA MET A 343 -2.29 5.44 -9.78
C MET A 343 -1.00 4.71 -10.15
N MET A 344 -0.99 3.37 -10.06
CA MET A 344 0.17 2.56 -10.43
C MET A 344 0.55 2.73 -11.90
N ILE A 345 -0.44 2.78 -12.81
CA ILE A 345 -0.21 3.02 -14.24
C ILE A 345 0.39 4.41 -14.45
N VAL A 346 -0.12 5.45 -13.79
CA VAL A 346 0.46 6.82 -13.91
C VAL A 346 1.89 6.84 -13.38
N CYS A 347 2.17 6.19 -12.25
CA CYS A 347 3.53 6.09 -11.72
C CYS A 347 4.48 5.37 -12.70
N LEU A 348 4.05 4.25 -13.29
CA LEU A 348 4.82 3.51 -14.30
C LEU A 348 5.05 4.35 -15.56
N MET A 349 4.02 5.05 -16.05
CA MET A 349 4.13 5.95 -17.19
C MET A 349 5.11 7.10 -16.90
N THR A 350 5.05 7.67 -15.69
CA THR A 350 5.95 8.76 -15.27
C THR A 350 7.39 8.26 -15.14
N ALA A 351 7.60 7.06 -14.57
CA ALA A 351 8.92 6.43 -14.49
C ALA A 351 9.49 6.10 -15.88
N ALA A 352 8.67 5.58 -16.79
CA ALA A 352 9.05 5.34 -18.18
C ALA A 352 9.38 6.65 -18.90
N ALA A 353 8.62 7.72 -18.66
CA ALA A 353 8.89 9.04 -19.22
C ALA A 353 10.20 9.62 -18.67
N LEU A 354 10.49 9.48 -17.37
CA LEU A 354 11.77 9.89 -16.78
C LEU A 354 12.95 9.09 -17.37
N PHE A 355 12.77 7.79 -17.57
CA PHE A 355 13.77 6.95 -18.24
C PHE A 355 14.03 7.43 -19.67
N ALA A 356 12.97 7.59 -20.48
CA ALA A 356 13.09 8.09 -21.85
C ALA A 356 13.74 9.48 -21.90
N CYS A 357 13.35 10.36 -20.98
CA CYS A 357 13.88 11.71 -20.83
C CYS A 357 15.39 11.72 -20.58
N ARG A 358 15.87 10.84 -19.69
CA ARG A 358 17.31 10.68 -19.40
C ARG A 358 18.12 10.27 -20.64
N TYR A 359 17.58 9.40 -21.49
CA TYR A 359 18.32 8.89 -22.66
C TYR A 359 18.25 9.81 -23.88
N THR A 360 17.18 10.60 -24.02
CA THR A 360 16.92 11.42 -25.22
C THR A 360 17.04 12.90 -24.91
N MET A 361 16.12 13.45 -24.12
CA MET A 361 15.98 14.87 -23.87
C MET A 361 17.19 15.47 -23.15
N VAL A 362 17.79 14.76 -22.18
CA VAL A 362 19.02 15.24 -21.51
C VAL A 362 20.18 15.37 -22.50
N ARG A 363 20.31 14.47 -23.48
CA ARG A 363 21.35 14.58 -24.50
C ARG A 363 21.13 15.77 -25.44
N VAL A 364 19.87 16.02 -25.82
CA VAL A 364 19.51 17.20 -26.61
C VAL A 364 19.79 18.48 -25.81
N LEU A 365 19.46 18.47 -24.53
CA LEU A 365 19.70 19.58 -23.60
C LEU A 365 21.20 19.94 -23.53
N HIS A 366 22.07 18.95 -23.41
CA HIS A 366 23.53 19.15 -23.36
C HIS A 366 24.13 19.65 -24.68
N LEU A 367 23.45 19.46 -25.82
CA LEU A 367 23.86 20.05 -27.11
C LEU A 367 23.53 21.54 -27.19
N THR A 368 22.53 22.01 -26.45
CA THR A 368 22.02 23.39 -26.52
C THR A 368 22.55 24.31 -25.44
N LEU A 369 23.04 23.75 -24.33
CA LEU A 369 23.40 24.51 -23.12
C LEU A 369 24.87 24.34 -22.77
N SER A 370 25.44 25.39 -22.18
CA SER A 370 26.80 25.38 -21.63
C SER A 370 26.94 24.31 -20.54
N GLU A 371 28.14 23.74 -20.43
CA GLU A 371 28.47 22.67 -19.47
C GLU A 371 28.14 23.06 -18.02
N GLU A 372 28.35 24.34 -17.68
CA GLU A 372 28.04 24.91 -16.37
C GLU A 372 26.54 24.87 -16.02
N SER A 373 25.65 24.84 -17.03
CA SER A 373 24.20 24.87 -16.87
C SER A 373 23.53 23.49 -16.92
N TRP A 374 24.29 22.40 -17.11
CA TRP A 374 23.74 21.06 -17.30
C TRP A 374 22.94 20.56 -16.10
N ASP A 375 23.48 20.67 -14.87
CA ASP A 375 22.83 20.17 -13.65
C ASP A 375 21.47 20.86 -13.39
N VAL A 376 21.40 22.18 -13.59
CA VAL A 376 20.15 22.95 -13.44
C VAL A 376 19.15 22.55 -14.52
N GLY A 377 19.58 22.43 -15.77
CA GLY A 377 18.75 22.01 -16.88
C GLY A 377 18.17 20.61 -16.71
N GLU A 378 18.99 19.64 -16.31
CA GLU A 378 18.55 18.26 -16.04
C GLU A 378 17.47 18.23 -14.95
N LYS A 379 17.70 18.92 -13.82
CA LYS A 379 16.74 19.00 -12.71
C LYS A 379 15.42 19.65 -13.14
N ALA A 380 15.47 20.75 -13.89
CA ALA A 380 14.28 21.42 -14.41
C ALA A 380 13.45 20.48 -15.31
N LEU A 381 14.12 19.74 -16.19
CA LEU A 381 13.51 18.81 -17.11
C LEU A 381 12.85 17.62 -16.38
N TYR A 382 13.54 16.99 -15.42
CA TYR A 382 12.93 15.92 -14.60
C TYR A 382 11.73 16.42 -13.79
N THR A 383 11.82 17.64 -13.24
CA THR A 383 10.73 18.26 -12.50
C THR A 383 9.49 18.48 -13.38
N ALA A 384 9.68 18.93 -14.63
CA ALA A 384 8.59 19.10 -15.58
C ALA A 384 7.87 17.77 -15.91
N VAL A 385 8.62 16.69 -16.10
CA VAL A 385 8.06 15.34 -16.36
C VAL A 385 7.25 14.84 -15.16
N ILE A 386 7.79 14.99 -13.94
CA ILE A 386 7.09 14.60 -12.71
C ILE A 386 5.81 15.42 -12.53
N TYR A 387 5.88 16.74 -12.75
CA TYR A 387 4.73 17.63 -12.65
C TYR A 387 3.59 17.18 -13.59
N LEU A 388 3.90 16.84 -14.84
CA LEU A 388 2.90 16.37 -15.80
C LEU A 388 2.27 15.04 -15.38
N GLY A 389 3.05 14.10 -14.86
CA GLY A 389 2.55 12.84 -14.30
C GLY A 389 1.61 13.06 -13.11
N CYS A 390 2.00 13.93 -12.17
CA CYS A 390 1.17 14.33 -11.04
C CYS A 390 -0.14 15.00 -11.46
N LEU A 391 -0.12 15.81 -12.51
CA LEU A 391 -1.30 16.48 -13.04
C LEU A 391 -2.32 15.48 -13.62
N ILE A 392 -1.86 14.46 -14.35
CA ILE A 392 -2.71 13.37 -14.84
C ILE A 392 -3.37 12.61 -13.67
N ALA A 393 -2.57 12.26 -12.64
CA ALA A 393 -3.07 11.60 -11.44
C ALA A 393 -4.10 12.45 -10.69
N ALA A 394 -3.82 13.74 -10.49
CA ALA A 394 -4.70 14.67 -9.79
C ALA A 394 -6.05 14.81 -10.50
N PHE A 395 -6.06 14.98 -11.83
CA PHE A 395 -7.32 15.06 -12.57
C PHE A 395 -8.12 13.76 -12.54
N SER A 396 -7.46 12.60 -12.58
CA SER A 396 -8.12 11.30 -12.42
C SER A 396 -8.77 11.16 -11.03
N LEU A 397 -8.03 11.50 -9.96
CA LEU A 397 -8.55 11.46 -8.58
C LEU A 397 -9.74 12.41 -8.38
N ILE A 398 -9.68 13.62 -8.93
CA ILE A 398 -10.76 14.60 -8.78
C ILE A 398 -12.04 14.13 -9.48
N ARG A 399 -11.94 13.52 -10.66
CA ARG A 399 -13.11 12.94 -11.33
C ARG A 399 -13.71 11.79 -10.52
N ARG A 400 -12.86 10.90 -9.99
CA ARG A 400 -13.29 9.79 -9.12
C ARG A 400 -13.91 10.30 -7.80
N TYR A 401 -13.36 11.37 -7.22
CA TYR A 401 -13.87 12.00 -6.00
C TYR A 401 -15.26 12.58 -6.23
N LYS A 402 -15.43 13.42 -7.26
CA LYS A 402 -16.72 14.03 -7.58
C LYS A 402 -17.78 12.98 -7.94
N ALA A 403 -17.38 11.85 -8.52
CA ALA A 403 -18.28 10.73 -8.84
C ALA A 403 -18.58 9.79 -7.65
N GLY A 404 -17.90 9.93 -6.51
CA GLY A 404 -18.08 9.04 -5.35
C GLY A 404 -17.48 7.63 -5.49
N VAL A 405 -16.77 7.34 -6.59
CA VAL A 405 -16.33 5.98 -6.95
C VAL A 405 -14.97 5.59 -6.33
N ILE A 406 -14.28 6.51 -5.65
CA ILE A 406 -12.92 6.29 -5.10
C ILE A 406 -12.83 4.99 -4.29
N TRP A 407 -13.78 4.78 -3.38
CA TRP A 407 -13.79 3.64 -2.47
C TRP A 407 -14.60 2.46 -3.02
N GLU A 408 -15.58 2.73 -3.90
CA GLU A 408 -16.46 1.70 -4.44
C GLU A 408 -15.68 0.66 -5.26
N ASN A 409 -14.76 1.13 -6.10
CA ASN A 409 -13.93 0.28 -6.96
C ASN A 409 -12.51 0.04 -6.43
N SER A 410 -12.24 0.38 -5.17
CA SER A 410 -10.93 0.18 -4.54
C SER A 410 -10.56 -1.31 -4.47
N LEU A 411 -9.34 -1.63 -4.89
CA LEU A 411 -8.77 -2.97 -4.71
C LEU A 411 -8.58 -3.28 -3.23
N ILE A 412 -8.23 -2.28 -2.41
CA ILE A 412 -8.08 -2.45 -0.96
C ILE A 412 -9.42 -2.89 -0.35
N ARG A 413 -10.52 -2.24 -0.75
CA ARG A 413 -11.86 -2.67 -0.32
C ARG A 413 -12.19 -4.09 -0.77
N LYS A 414 -11.97 -4.41 -2.05
CA LYS A 414 -12.23 -5.75 -2.60
C LYS A 414 -11.40 -6.84 -1.92
N LEU A 415 -10.13 -6.55 -1.65
CA LEU A 415 -9.22 -7.42 -0.90
C LEU A 415 -9.70 -7.59 0.55
N GLY A 416 -10.11 -6.52 1.21
CA GLY A 416 -10.64 -6.55 2.58
C GLY A 416 -11.91 -7.40 2.71
N VAL A 417 -12.85 -7.27 1.77
CA VAL A 417 -14.06 -8.11 1.75
C VAL A 417 -13.71 -9.58 1.50
N ARG A 418 -12.82 -9.87 0.54
CA ARG A 418 -12.37 -11.25 0.29
C ARG A 418 -11.63 -11.86 1.48
N LEU A 419 -10.77 -11.08 2.14
CA LEU A 419 -10.09 -11.49 3.37
C LEU A 419 -11.10 -11.78 4.49
N SER A 420 -12.12 -10.94 4.65
CA SER A 420 -13.18 -11.16 5.65
C SER A 420 -13.96 -12.45 5.41
N ILE A 421 -14.29 -12.76 4.15
CA ILE A 421 -14.94 -14.02 3.77
C ILE A 421 -13.99 -15.21 3.97
N PHE A 422 -12.70 -15.04 3.65
CA PHE A 422 -11.70 -16.08 3.87
C PHE A 422 -11.55 -16.40 5.36
N PHE A 423 -11.50 -15.37 6.22
CA PHE A 423 -11.35 -15.57 7.67
C PHE A 423 -12.59 -16.24 8.29
N THR A 424 -13.80 -15.98 7.79
CA THR A 424 -15.03 -16.58 8.35
C THR A 424 -15.13 -18.10 8.20
N GLY A 425 -14.44 -18.70 7.22
CA GLY A 425 -14.43 -20.15 7.00
C GLY A 425 -13.23 -20.90 7.60
N GLN A 426 -12.29 -20.22 8.24
CA GLN A 426 -11.02 -20.81 8.71
C GLN A 426 -11.02 -21.03 10.23
N THR A 427 -10.25 -22.03 10.68
CA THR A 427 -10.02 -22.24 12.12
C THR A 427 -9.27 -21.06 12.73
N PHE A 428 -9.38 -20.87 14.05
CA PHE A 428 -8.74 -19.72 14.71
C PHE A 428 -7.22 -19.75 14.50
N ALA A 429 -6.61 -20.95 14.47
CA ALA A 429 -5.19 -21.12 14.15
C ALA A 429 -4.87 -20.70 12.70
N GLY A 430 -5.72 -21.06 11.73
CA GLY A 430 -5.59 -20.63 10.34
C GLY A 430 -5.62 -19.10 10.20
N GLN A 431 -6.57 -18.44 10.86
CA GLN A 431 -6.69 -16.97 10.84
C GLN A 431 -5.42 -16.29 11.41
N LEU A 432 -4.90 -16.81 12.52
CA LEU A 432 -3.69 -16.32 13.16
C LEU A 432 -2.46 -16.50 12.27
N THR A 433 -2.32 -17.66 11.60
CA THR A 433 -1.17 -17.93 10.70
C THR A 433 -1.10 -16.95 9.55
N VAL A 434 -2.22 -16.71 8.85
CA VAL A 434 -2.28 -15.79 7.72
C VAL A 434 -2.00 -14.36 8.18
N SER A 435 -2.55 -13.95 9.33
CA SER A 435 -2.30 -12.63 9.91
C SER A 435 -0.83 -12.43 10.29
N PHE A 436 -0.19 -13.46 10.85
CA PHE A 436 1.22 -13.41 11.21
C PHE A 436 2.14 -13.38 9.98
N ILE A 437 1.84 -14.16 8.93
CA ILE A 437 2.58 -14.12 7.66
C ILE A 437 2.50 -12.71 7.06
N ALA A 438 1.31 -12.10 7.02
CA ALA A 438 1.15 -10.73 6.54
C ALA A 438 1.96 -9.71 7.35
N TYR A 439 1.94 -9.83 8.69
CA TYR A 439 2.77 -9.01 9.59
C TYR A 439 4.27 -9.19 9.31
N LEU A 440 4.72 -10.41 9.04
CA LEU A 440 6.12 -10.75 8.78
C LEU A 440 6.57 -10.21 7.42
N ILE A 441 5.72 -10.29 6.39
CA ILE A 441 5.98 -9.67 5.07
C ILE A 441 6.12 -8.14 5.24
N CYS A 442 5.21 -7.49 5.97
CA CYS A 442 5.26 -6.04 6.17
C CYS A 442 6.55 -5.62 6.90
N ASN A 443 6.91 -6.32 7.97
CA ASN A 443 8.14 -6.03 8.71
C ASN A 443 9.41 -6.32 7.91
N THR A 444 9.45 -7.40 7.13
CA THR A 444 10.62 -7.72 6.29
C THR A 444 10.82 -6.64 5.23
N ILE A 445 9.75 -6.14 4.60
CA ILE A 445 9.84 -5.00 3.67
C ILE A 445 10.38 -3.75 4.40
N LEU A 446 9.86 -3.43 5.58
CA LEU A 446 10.32 -2.28 6.37
C LEU A 446 11.80 -2.40 6.72
N LEU A 447 12.24 -3.59 7.14
CA LEU A 447 13.61 -3.88 7.54
C LEU A 447 14.56 -3.87 6.34
N LEU A 448 14.14 -4.41 5.19
CA LEU A 448 14.90 -4.30 3.93
C LEU A 448 15.02 -2.85 3.47
N THR A 449 13.96 -2.05 3.61
CA THR A 449 13.99 -0.62 3.28
C THR A 449 14.92 0.14 4.21
N ALA A 450 14.86 -0.14 5.51
CA ALA A 450 15.78 0.43 6.50
C ALA A 450 17.23 0.01 6.21
N ALA A 451 17.48 -1.25 5.86
CA ALA A 451 18.79 -1.75 5.48
C ALA A 451 19.30 -1.10 4.18
N TYR A 452 18.44 -0.88 3.19
CA TYR A 452 18.78 -0.17 1.95
C TYR A 452 19.18 1.29 2.23
N LEU A 453 18.37 2.01 3.02
CA LEU A 453 18.68 3.38 3.45
C LEU A 453 19.98 3.42 4.26
N TYR A 454 20.20 2.43 5.13
CA TYR A 454 21.39 2.28 5.96
C TYR A 454 22.67 2.06 5.14
N LEU A 455 22.62 1.18 4.12
CA LEU A 455 23.76 0.90 3.26
C LEU A 455 24.13 2.09 2.37
N LYS A 456 23.15 2.90 1.96
CA LYS A 456 23.36 4.07 1.11
C LYS A 456 23.94 5.27 1.86
N TRP A 457 23.74 5.37 3.17
CA TRP A 457 24.07 6.60 3.93
C TRP A 457 25.55 6.78 4.30
N HIS A 458 26.47 5.87 3.95
CA HIS A 458 27.96 6.00 4.08
C HIS A 458 28.57 6.47 5.43
N ILE A 459 27.78 6.75 6.48
CA ILE A 459 28.18 7.53 7.67
C ILE A 459 28.56 6.67 8.89
N LEU A 460 28.39 5.34 8.86
CA LEU A 460 28.57 4.48 10.04
C LEU A 460 29.68 3.43 9.92
N SER A 461 30.41 3.24 11.03
CA SER A 461 31.52 2.29 11.20
C SER A 461 31.08 0.82 11.04
N MET A 462 32.01 -0.05 10.62
CA MET A 462 31.77 -1.48 10.37
C MET A 462 31.20 -2.22 11.59
N THR A 463 31.59 -1.82 12.81
CA THR A 463 31.10 -2.39 14.07
C THR A 463 29.61 -2.18 14.28
N LEU A 464 29.09 -0.99 13.93
CA LEU A 464 27.65 -0.74 14.09
C LEU A 464 26.80 -1.56 13.10
N LYS A 465 27.34 -1.86 11.91
CA LYS A 465 26.68 -2.71 10.89
C LYS A 465 26.41 -4.11 11.43
N ILE A 466 27.41 -4.70 12.08
CA ILE A 466 27.31 -6.04 12.67
C ILE A 466 26.31 -6.05 13.83
N MET A 467 26.36 -5.03 14.70
CA MET A 467 25.45 -4.93 15.85
C MET A 467 23.97 -4.84 15.43
N ILE A 468 23.67 -4.06 14.39
CA ILE A 468 22.32 -3.95 13.83
C ILE A 468 21.86 -5.28 13.22
N GLY A 469 22.75 -5.98 12.51
CA GLY A 469 22.45 -7.31 11.95
C GLY A 469 22.10 -8.34 13.04
N VAL A 470 22.83 -8.34 14.16
CA VAL A 470 22.55 -9.21 15.31
C VAL A 470 21.20 -8.85 15.96
N LEU A 471 20.91 -7.56 16.13
CA LEU A 471 19.61 -7.10 16.66
C LEU A 471 18.44 -7.51 15.76
N ALA A 472 18.60 -7.41 14.44
CA ALA A 472 17.59 -7.84 13.47
C ALA A 472 17.35 -9.37 13.52
N ALA A 473 18.42 -10.17 13.65
CA ALA A 473 18.31 -11.62 13.80
C ALA A 473 17.62 -12.01 15.11
N LEU A 474 17.97 -11.38 16.24
CA LEU A 474 17.31 -11.58 17.52
C LEU A 474 15.82 -11.22 17.46
N TRP A 475 15.50 -10.09 16.83
CA TRP A 475 14.12 -9.66 16.62
C TRP A 475 13.31 -10.67 15.78
N PHE A 476 13.91 -11.23 14.73
CA PHE A 476 13.28 -12.28 13.92
C PHE A 476 13.00 -13.55 14.73
N CYS A 477 14.00 -14.04 15.48
CA CYS A 477 13.85 -15.20 16.34
C CYS A 477 12.76 -15.00 17.42
N LEU A 478 12.71 -13.81 18.02
CA LEU A 478 11.67 -13.45 19.00
C LEU A 478 10.27 -13.53 18.39
N ASN A 479 10.07 -12.98 17.20
CA ASN A 479 8.77 -13.03 16.52
C ASN A 479 8.36 -14.46 16.19
N LEU A 480 9.29 -15.30 15.73
CA LEU A 480 9.02 -16.71 15.44
C LEU A 480 8.62 -17.48 16.72
N TRP A 481 9.30 -17.20 17.83
CA TRP A 481 8.96 -17.79 19.12
C TRP A 481 7.57 -17.34 19.62
N ILE A 482 7.26 -16.04 19.56
CA ILE A 482 5.93 -15.52 19.91
C ILE A 482 4.85 -16.18 19.04
N PHE A 483 5.09 -16.30 17.73
CA PHE A 483 4.17 -16.97 16.83
C PHE A 483 3.96 -18.43 17.19
N TYR A 484 5.02 -19.18 17.46
CA TYR A 484 4.92 -20.57 17.91
C TYR A 484 4.04 -20.68 19.18
N VAL A 485 4.25 -19.80 20.16
CA VAL A 485 3.42 -19.77 21.38
C VAL A 485 1.96 -19.45 21.08
N MET A 486 1.69 -18.44 20.24
CA MET A 486 0.31 -18.08 19.87
C MET A 486 -0.37 -19.16 19.04
N PHE A 487 0.33 -19.76 18.07
CA PHE A 487 -0.18 -20.83 17.23
C PHE A 487 -0.55 -22.06 18.05
N ARG A 488 0.33 -22.48 18.97
CA ARG A 488 0.03 -23.60 19.87
C ARG A 488 -1.21 -23.33 20.72
N ARG A 489 -1.31 -22.15 21.35
CA ARG A 489 -2.50 -21.75 22.12
C ARG A 489 -3.77 -21.68 21.27
N SER A 490 -3.64 -21.32 20.01
CA SER A 490 -4.75 -21.25 19.06
C SER A 490 -5.23 -22.64 18.65
N ALA A 491 -4.30 -23.55 18.32
CA ALA A 491 -4.61 -24.94 18.00
C ALA A 491 -5.27 -25.66 19.19
N ASP A 492 -4.85 -25.35 20.41
CA ASP A 492 -5.48 -25.88 21.62
C ASP A 492 -6.95 -25.44 21.75
N ARG A 493 -7.31 -24.21 21.31
CA ARG A 493 -8.71 -23.75 21.29
C ARG A 493 -9.54 -24.47 20.23
N ASP A 494 -8.98 -24.68 19.04
CA ASP A 494 -9.67 -25.39 17.96
C ASP A 494 -10.04 -26.84 18.40
N LYS A 495 -9.21 -27.50 19.21
CA LYS A 495 -9.54 -28.81 19.80
C LYS A 495 -10.71 -28.77 20.80
N ILE A 496 -10.82 -27.70 21.59
CA ILE A 496 -11.96 -27.50 22.49
C ILE A 496 -13.24 -27.23 21.70
N ASP A 497 -13.17 -26.42 20.64
CA ASP A 497 -14.32 -26.18 19.76
C ASP A 497 -14.83 -27.48 19.13
N LEU A 498 -13.91 -28.32 18.64
CA LEU A 498 -14.25 -29.64 18.11
C LEU A 498 -14.95 -30.51 19.16
N ALA A 499 -14.45 -30.52 20.39
CA ALA A 499 -15.06 -31.27 21.49
C ALA A 499 -16.48 -30.80 21.84
N ILE A 500 -16.72 -29.48 21.79
CA ILE A 500 -18.05 -28.89 21.99
C ILE A 500 -19.00 -29.32 20.86
N ARG A 501 -18.52 -29.39 19.61
CA ARG A 501 -19.32 -29.87 18.47
C ARG A 501 -19.73 -31.33 18.63
N HIS A 502 -18.80 -32.23 18.99
CA HIS A 502 -19.12 -33.63 19.28
C HIS A 502 -20.21 -33.75 20.37
N LEU A 503 -20.10 -32.94 21.43
CA LEU A 503 -21.12 -32.92 22.48
C LEU A 503 -22.48 -32.40 21.98
N ALA A 504 -22.49 -31.38 21.11
CA ALA A 504 -23.70 -30.81 20.51
C ALA A 504 -24.38 -31.77 19.52
N ASP A 505 -23.61 -32.58 18.81
CA ASP A 505 -24.09 -33.63 17.89
C ASP A 505 -24.62 -34.88 18.62
N GLY A 506 -24.54 -34.90 19.96
CA GLY A 506 -25.08 -35.96 20.82
C GLY A 506 -24.08 -37.06 21.19
N GLU A 507 -22.80 -36.92 20.83
CA GLU A 507 -21.74 -37.86 21.19
C GLU A 507 -21.22 -37.61 22.61
N THR A 508 -22.03 -37.93 23.62
CA THR A 508 -21.75 -37.64 25.04
C THR A 508 -20.57 -38.43 25.63
N SER A 509 -20.06 -39.44 24.93
CA SER A 509 -18.91 -40.25 25.33
C SER A 509 -17.56 -39.64 24.92
N TYR A 510 -17.56 -38.63 24.04
CA TYR A 510 -16.32 -38.01 23.57
C TYR A 510 -15.63 -37.26 24.72
N GLN A 511 -14.36 -37.59 24.99
CA GLN A 511 -13.55 -36.93 26.02
C GLN A 511 -12.25 -36.39 25.45
N VAL A 512 -11.91 -35.19 25.90
CA VAL A 512 -10.70 -34.49 25.49
C VAL A 512 -9.52 -34.96 26.34
N ASP A 513 -8.40 -35.30 25.70
CA ASP A 513 -7.16 -35.69 26.38
C ASP A 513 -6.50 -34.49 27.09
N LEU A 514 -6.56 -34.49 28.42
CA LEU A 514 -6.06 -33.40 29.26
C LEU A 514 -4.53 -33.21 29.19
N THR A 515 -3.77 -34.22 28.75
CA THR A 515 -2.30 -34.13 28.70
C THR A 515 -1.80 -33.16 27.63
N GLN A 516 -2.65 -32.84 26.65
CA GLN A 516 -2.33 -31.96 25.54
C GLN A 516 -2.49 -30.48 25.89
N PHE A 517 -3.12 -30.17 27.03
CA PHE A 517 -3.49 -28.81 27.42
C PHE A 517 -2.74 -28.37 28.67
N SER A 518 -2.46 -27.07 28.78
CA SER A 518 -1.80 -26.48 29.94
C SER A 518 -2.52 -25.24 30.46
N GLY A 519 -2.34 -24.95 31.75
CA GLY A 519 -2.93 -23.79 32.42
C GLY A 519 -4.46 -23.76 32.32
N LYS A 520 -5.00 -22.59 31.98
CA LYS A 520 -6.45 -22.31 31.96
C LYS A 520 -7.23 -23.09 30.89
N ILE A 521 -6.55 -23.48 29.80
CA ILE A 521 -7.17 -24.29 28.74
C ILE A 521 -7.41 -25.72 29.24
N ARG A 522 -6.48 -26.28 30.04
CA ARG A 522 -6.65 -27.58 30.68
C ARG A 522 -7.86 -27.59 31.62
N GLU A 523 -8.01 -26.55 32.42
CA GLU A 523 -9.17 -26.37 33.32
C GLU A 523 -10.49 -26.34 32.53
N THR A 524 -10.51 -25.64 31.38
CA THR A 524 -11.69 -25.58 30.51
C THR A 524 -12.02 -26.96 29.92
N ALA A 525 -11.02 -27.71 29.44
CA ALA A 525 -11.19 -29.06 28.94
C ALA A 525 -11.65 -30.04 30.05
N GLU A 526 -11.15 -29.88 31.27
CA GLU A 526 -11.57 -30.66 32.43
C GLU A 526 -13.03 -30.41 32.80
N ASN A 527 -13.45 -29.14 32.80
CA ASN A 527 -14.86 -28.75 33.01
C ASN A 527 -15.76 -29.30 31.91
N LEU A 528 -15.32 -29.29 30.64
CA LEU A 528 -16.06 -29.88 29.53
C LEU A 528 -16.23 -31.40 29.69
N ASN A 529 -15.16 -32.12 30.03
CA ASN A 529 -15.23 -33.57 30.30
C ASN A 529 -16.15 -33.88 31.48
N ASN A 530 -16.13 -33.05 32.54
CA ASN A 530 -17.06 -33.17 33.66
C ASN A 530 -18.51 -33.01 33.23
N ALA A 531 -18.80 -32.00 32.38
CA ALA A 531 -20.14 -31.79 31.84
C ALA A 531 -20.60 -32.97 30.98
N SER A 532 -19.72 -33.49 30.11
CA SER A 532 -20.01 -34.67 29.27
C SER A 532 -20.38 -35.89 30.10
N ARG A 533 -19.58 -36.19 31.15
CA ARG A 533 -19.88 -37.28 32.10
C ARG A 533 -21.19 -37.07 32.84
N GLY A 534 -21.46 -35.84 33.29
CA GLY A 534 -22.71 -35.49 33.97
C GLY A 534 -23.93 -35.76 33.09
N LEU A 535 -23.85 -35.41 31.81
CA LEU A 535 -24.92 -35.64 30.84
C LEU A 535 -25.12 -37.14 30.54
N GLU A 536 -24.03 -37.88 30.34
CA GLU A 536 -24.06 -39.33 30.10
C GLU A 536 -24.69 -40.08 31.30
N MET A 537 -24.33 -39.72 32.53
CA MET A 537 -24.93 -40.27 33.74
C MET A 537 -26.43 -39.98 33.82
N ALA A 538 -26.85 -38.73 33.57
CA ALA A 538 -28.26 -38.35 33.59
C ALA A 538 -29.09 -39.11 32.54
N LEU A 539 -28.53 -39.32 31.35
CA LEU A 539 -29.17 -40.10 30.28
C LEU A 539 -29.33 -41.57 30.69
N SER A 540 -28.27 -42.18 31.20
CA SER A 540 -28.27 -43.56 31.69
C SER A 540 -29.28 -43.78 32.81
N GLU A 541 -29.34 -42.84 33.77
CA GLU A 541 -30.29 -42.88 34.88
C GLU A 541 -31.75 -42.77 34.40
N LYS A 542 -32.03 -41.89 33.43
CA LYS A 542 -33.35 -41.78 32.81
C LYS A 542 -33.78 -43.07 32.11
N VAL A 543 -32.89 -43.68 31.31
CA VAL A 543 -33.17 -44.95 30.63
C VAL A 543 -33.42 -46.07 31.65
N LYS A 544 -32.61 -46.14 32.72
CA LYS A 544 -32.79 -47.11 33.80
C LYS A 544 -34.14 -46.92 34.51
N SER A 545 -34.54 -45.68 34.79
CA SER A 545 -35.81 -45.34 35.42
C SER A 545 -37.01 -45.80 34.59
N GLU A 546 -36.99 -45.56 33.27
CA GLU A 546 -38.04 -46.02 32.36
C GLU A 546 -38.16 -47.55 32.31
N ARG A 547 -37.01 -48.26 32.29
CA ARG A 547 -37.01 -49.74 32.37
C ARG A 547 -37.60 -50.26 33.66
N LEU A 548 -37.22 -49.67 34.81
CA LEU A 548 -37.75 -50.07 36.12
C LEU A 548 -39.26 -49.87 36.23
N LYS A 549 -39.81 -48.76 35.70
CA LYS A 549 -41.26 -48.54 35.63
C LYS A 549 -41.97 -49.65 34.87
N ALA A 550 -41.39 -50.07 33.74
CA ALA A 550 -41.99 -51.09 32.89
C ALA A 550 -41.96 -52.50 33.50
N ASP A 551 -40.85 -52.84 34.16
CA ASP A 551 -40.69 -54.12 34.87
C ASP A 551 -41.68 -54.22 36.05
N LEU A 552 -41.88 -53.12 36.79
CA LEU A 552 -42.84 -53.06 37.89
C LEU A 552 -44.28 -53.32 37.42
N ILE A 553 -44.70 -52.67 36.32
CA ILE A 553 -46.04 -52.90 35.74
C ILE A 553 -46.21 -54.36 35.29
N THR A 554 -45.17 -54.96 34.71
CA THR A 554 -45.20 -56.35 34.25
C THR A 554 -45.38 -57.32 35.42
N ASN A 555 -44.64 -57.11 36.51
CA ASN A 555 -44.71 -57.96 37.70
C ASN A 555 -46.08 -57.85 38.40
N VAL A 556 -46.58 -56.63 38.64
CA VAL A 556 -47.89 -56.41 39.27
C VAL A 556 -49.01 -57.06 38.46
N SER A 557 -48.93 -56.99 37.13
CA SER A 557 -49.95 -57.58 36.27
C SER A 557 -49.95 -59.12 36.30
N HIS A 558 -48.79 -59.75 36.45
CA HIS A 558 -48.69 -61.20 36.62
C HIS A 558 -49.40 -61.66 37.91
N ASP A 559 -49.21 -60.90 38.99
CA ASP A 559 -49.83 -61.18 40.29
C ASP A 559 -51.35 -60.97 40.28
N ILE A 560 -51.89 -60.12 39.39
CA ILE A 560 -53.33 -59.95 39.16
C ILE A 560 -53.93 -61.09 38.31
N LYS A 561 -53.19 -61.61 37.33
CA LYS A 561 -53.69 -62.66 36.42
C LYS A 561 -54.02 -63.97 37.13
N THR A 562 -53.22 -64.34 38.13
CA THR A 562 -53.36 -65.60 38.88
C THR A 562 -54.70 -65.69 39.65
N PRO A 563 -55.05 -64.75 40.56
CA PRO A 563 -56.33 -64.80 41.28
C PRO A 563 -57.53 -64.62 40.34
N LEU A 564 -57.38 -63.86 39.26
CA LEU A 564 -58.45 -63.66 38.29
C LEU A 564 -58.81 -64.92 37.51
N THR A 565 -57.80 -65.71 37.14
CA THR A 565 -58.02 -67.01 36.47
C THR A 565 -58.83 -67.94 37.38
N SER A 566 -58.56 -67.91 38.69
CA SER A 566 -59.37 -68.65 39.68
C SER A 566 -60.82 -68.17 39.73
N ILE A 567 -61.07 -66.85 39.68
CA ILE A 567 -62.43 -66.29 39.67
C ILE A 567 -63.20 -66.77 38.43
N ILE A 568 -62.59 -66.71 37.24
CA ILE A 568 -63.22 -67.19 35.99
C ILE A 568 -63.57 -68.67 36.11
N ASN A 569 -62.62 -69.51 36.56
CA ASN A 569 -62.85 -70.93 36.72
C ASN A 569 -63.99 -71.25 37.70
N TYR A 570 -64.09 -70.53 38.82
CA TYR A 570 -65.20 -70.73 39.76
C TYR A 570 -66.54 -70.30 39.17
N VAL A 571 -66.59 -69.20 38.41
CA VAL A 571 -67.80 -68.80 37.69
C VAL A 571 -68.21 -69.89 36.68
N ASP A 572 -67.26 -70.42 35.90
CA ASP A 572 -67.50 -71.51 34.95
C ASP A 572 -68.01 -72.79 35.63
N LEU A 573 -67.43 -73.15 36.77
CA LEU A 573 -67.87 -74.31 37.56
C LEU A 573 -69.31 -74.11 38.06
N ILE A 574 -69.64 -72.93 38.58
CA ILE A 574 -70.99 -72.64 39.07
C ILE A 574 -72.01 -72.63 37.91
N LYS A 575 -71.66 -72.14 36.71
CA LYS A 575 -72.56 -72.18 35.54
C LYS A 575 -72.87 -73.61 35.06
N ARG A 576 -72.03 -74.59 35.37
CA ARG A 576 -72.25 -76.01 35.02
C ARG A 576 -73.22 -76.71 35.96
N GLU A 577 -73.50 -76.13 37.13
CA GLU A 577 -74.53 -76.61 38.03
C GLU A 577 -75.94 -76.28 37.49
N ASN A 578 -76.93 -77.16 37.70
CA ASN A 578 -78.29 -76.98 37.16
C ASN A 578 -79.11 -75.96 37.99
N ILE A 579 -78.78 -74.68 37.84
CA ILE A 579 -79.39 -73.56 38.59
C ILE A 579 -80.74 -73.17 37.95
N GLN A 580 -81.82 -73.23 38.73
CA GLN A 580 -83.17 -72.85 38.26
C GLN A 580 -83.55 -71.38 38.52
N ASP A 581 -82.79 -70.66 39.35
CA ASP A 581 -83.06 -69.25 39.68
C ASP A 581 -82.45 -68.31 38.62
N GLU A 582 -83.32 -67.70 37.82
CA GLU A 582 -82.99 -66.74 36.76
C GLU A 582 -82.17 -65.54 37.28
N LYS A 583 -82.35 -65.15 38.55
CA LYS A 583 -81.61 -64.03 39.15
C LYS A 583 -80.14 -64.40 39.40
N ILE A 584 -79.86 -65.64 39.78
CA ILE A 584 -78.50 -66.15 40.00
C ILE A 584 -77.78 -66.29 38.66
N LEU A 585 -78.46 -66.80 37.63
CA LEU A 585 -77.90 -66.88 36.27
C LEU A 585 -77.48 -65.50 35.75
N ARG A 586 -78.31 -64.47 35.93
CA ARG A 586 -77.96 -63.08 35.57
C ARG A 586 -76.75 -62.54 36.34
N TYR A 587 -76.60 -62.89 37.63
CA TYR A 587 -75.41 -62.50 38.39
C TYR A 587 -74.14 -63.21 37.91
N LEU A 588 -74.23 -64.48 37.55
CA LEU A 588 -73.11 -65.23 37.00
C LEU A 588 -72.68 -64.67 35.64
N ASP A 589 -73.62 -64.34 34.76
CA ASP A 589 -73.30 -63.70 33.47
C ASP A 589 -72.59 -62.35 33.68
N VAL A 590 -73.02 -61.56 34.67
CA VAL A 590 -72.32 -60.30 35.01
C VAL A 590 -70.93 -60.58 35.57
N LEU A 591 -70.76 -61.54 36.48
CA LEU A 591 -69.46 -61.87 37.05
C LEU A 591 -68.48 -62.41 36.01
N GLU A 592 -68.95 -63.27 35.09
CA GLU A 592 -68.21 -63.76 33.94
C GLU A 592 -67.73 -62.60 33.07
N GLN A 593 -68.66 -61.74 32.64
CA GLN A 593 -68.36 -60.57 31.81
C GLN A 593 -67.33 -59.64 32.50
N LYS A 594 -67.49 -59.35 33.80
CA LYS A 594 -66.54 -58.50 34.54
C LYS A 594 -65.17 -59.15 34.71
N SER A 595 -65.12 -60.47 34.92
CA SER A 595 -63.87 -61.21 35.13
C SER A 595 -63.07 -61.34 33.83
N HIS A 596 -63.74 -61.66 32.71
CA HIS A 596 -63.13 -61.62 31.38
C HIS A 596 -62.68 -60.22 30.98
N ARG A 597 -63.48 -59.19 31.30
CA ARG A 597 -63.08 -57.80 31.05
C ARG A 597 -61.82 -57.40 31.83
N LEU A 598 -61.71 -57.80 33.11
CA LEU A 598 -60.51 -57.52 33.90
C LEU A 598 -59.29 -58.27 33.33
N LYS A 599 -59.49 -59.49 32.82
CA LYS A 599 -58.41 -60.30 32.25
C LYS A 599 -57.82 -59.61 31.02
N ASN A 600 -58.69 -59.19 30.12
CA ASN A 600 -58.28 -58.47 28.90
C ASN A 600 -57.60 -57.14 29.25
N LEU A 601 -58.11 -56.41 30.26
CA LEU A 601 -57.49 -55.17 30.74
C LEU A 601 -56.07 -55.38 31.28
N THR A 602 -55.87 -56.42 32.08
CA THR A 602 -54.54 -56.76 32.63
C THR A 602 -53.58 -57.20 31.52
N GLU A 603 -54.06 -57.97 30.54
CA GLU A 603 -53.25 -58.39 29.39
C GLU A 603 -52.87 -57.19 28.50
N ASP A 604 -53.83 -56.31 28.19
CA ASP A 604 -53.59 -55.04 27.48
C ASP A 604 -52.57 -54.15 28.22
N LEU A 605 -52.63 -54.06 29.55
CA LEU A 605 -51.71 -53.25 30.36
C LEU A 605 -50.27 -53.77 30.27
N VAL A 606 -50.07 -55.09 30.35
CA VAL A 606 -48.76 -55.73 30.20
C VAL A 606 -48.20 -55.46 28.80
N GLU A 607 -49.04 -55.65 27.79
CA GLU A 607 -48.65 -55.44 26.39
C GLU A 607 -48.27 -53.98 26.14
N ALA A 608 -49.06 -53.01 26.62
CA ALA A 608 -48.76 -51.59 26.54
C ALA A 608 -47.44 -51.22 27.25
N SER A 609 -47.19 -51.79 28.43
CA SER A 609 -45.95 -51.55 29.19
C SER A 609 -44.71 -52.10 28.48
N LYS A 610 -44.79 -53.34 27.96
CA LYS A 610 -43.70 -53.97 27.20
C LYS A 610 -43.44 -53.26 25.88
N ALA A 611 -44.50 -52.82 25.19
CA ALA A 611 -44.36 -52.09 23.94
C ALA A 611 -43.72 -50.70 24.17
N SER A 612 -44.13 -50.00 25.22
CA SER A 612 -43.58 -48.69 25.56
C SER A 612 -42.13 -48.69 26.03
N SER A 613 -41.68 -49.78 26.65
CA SER A 613 -40.33 -49.88 27.21
C SER A 613 -39.30 -50.45 26.23
N GLY A 614 -39.76 -50.92 25.06
CA GLY A 614 -38.92 -51.64 24.11
C GLY A 614 -38.54 -53.05 24.58
N ASN A 615 -39.09 -53.55 25.70
CA ASN A 615 -38.85 -54.90 26.22
C ASN A 615 -39.67 -56.00 25.49
N LEU A 616 -40.23 -55.70 24.33
CA LEU A 616 -40.95 -56.64 23.49
C LEU A 616 -40.01 -57.20 22.41
N LYS A 617 -39.80 -58.52 22.38
CA LYS A 617 -39.09 -59.17 21.27
C LYS A 617 -40.01 -59.20 20.04
N LEU A 618 -39.52 -58.67 18.92
CA LEU A 618 -40.20 -58.67 17.63
C LEU A 618 -39.58 -59.74 16.74
N GLU A 619 -40.43 -60.50 16.05
CA GLU A 619 -40.03 -61.44 15.01
C GLU A 619 -40.34 -60.83 13.65
N ILE A 620 -39.47 -59.92 13.20
CA ILE A 620 -39.63 -59.21 11.93
C ILE A 620 -39.43 -60.20 10.79
N SER A 621 -40.41 -60.27 9.89
CA SER A 621 -40.37 -61.11 8.69
C SER A 621 -40.96 -60.38 7.50
N ARG A 622 -40.63 -60.85 6.29
CA ARG A 622 -41.26 -60.35 5.06
C ARG A 622 -42.72 -60.81 5.04
N LEU A 623 -43.63 -59.85 4.95
CA LEU A 623 -45.07 -60.11 5.00
C LEU A 623 -45.78 -59.40 3.84
N ASP A 624 -46.77 -60.07 3.24
CA ASP A 624 -47.69 -59.42 2.28
C ASP A 624 -48.73 -58.63 3.07
N PHE A 625 -48.65 -57.31 2.98
CA PHE A 625 -49.49 -56.40 3.76
C PHE A 625 -50.95 -56.46 3.32
N ILE A 626 -51.19 -56.63 2.02
CA ILE A 626 -52.55 -56.66 1.46
C ILE A 626 -53.24 -57.97 1.86
N GLU A 627 -52.52 -59.09 1.81
CA GLU A 627 -53.06 -60.40 2.21
C GLU A 627 -53.49 -60.40 3.69
N LEU A 628 -52.66 -59.86 4.60
CA LEU A 628 -53.00 -59.75 6.01
C LEU A 628 -54.26 -58.90 6.26
N ILE A 629 -54.43 -57.82 5.49
CA ILE A 629 -55.61 -56.95 5.58
C ILE A 629 -56.85 -57.67 5.07
N TYR A 630 -56.76 -58.43 3.97
CA TYR A 630 -57.88 -59.24 3.49
C TYR A 630 -58.28 -60.34 4.47
N GLN A 631 -57.31 -61.02 5.10
CA GLN A 631 -57.58 -61.99 6.16
C GLN A 631 -58.31 -61.32 7.33
N THR A 632 -57.85 -60.14 7.76
CA THR A 632 -58.49 -59.37 8.83
C THR A 632 -59.90 -58.91 8.46
N ASN A 633 -60.11 -58.48 7.20
CA ASN A 633 -61.44 -58.13 6.69
C ASN A 633 -62.41 -59.29 6.79
N GLY A 634 -61.99 -60.50 6.36
CA GLY A 634 -62.82 -61.71 6.41
C GLY A 634 -63.20 -62.10 7.85
N GLU A 635 -62.28 -61.96 8.81
CA GLU A 635 -62.57 -62.24 10.23
C GLU A 635 -63.60 -61.29 10.84
N PHE A 636 -63.66 -60.04 10.38
CA PHE A 636 -64.56 -59.01 10.93
C PHE A 636 -65.84 -58.81 10.12
N GLU A 637 -65.99 -59.43 8.95
CA GLU A 637 -67.13 -59.26 8.05
C GLU A 637 -68.46 -59.63 8.73
N GLU A 638 -68.55 -60.84 9.31
CA GLU A 638 -69.75 -61.29 10.03
C GLU A 638 -70.06 -60.40 11.25
N LYS A 639 -69.00 -59.96 11.95
CA LYS A 639 -69.12 -59.08 13.11
C LYS A 639 -69.67 -57.70 12.72
N PHE A 640 -69.19 -57.11 11.64
CA PHE A 640 -69.73 -55.85 11.12
C PHE A 640 -71.17 -56.01 10.59
N ALA A 641 -71.46 -57.09 9.88
CA ALA A 641 -72.81 -57.40 9.39
C ALA A 641 -73.83 -57.51 10.53
N SER A 642 -73.45 -58.08 11.68
CA SER A 642 -74.33 -58.19 12.86
C SER A 642 -74.82 -56.83 13.40
N ARG A 643 -74.10 -55.74 13.10
CA ARG A 643 -74.43 -54.36 13.48
C ARG A 643 -74.80 -53.50 12.26
N HIS A 644 -75.16 -54.12 11.14
CA HIS A 644 -75.51 -53.45 9.89
C HIS A 644 -74.42 -52.49 9.37
N LEU A 645 -73.15 -52.77 9.66
CA LEU A 645 -72.01 -51.98 9.19
C LEU A 645 -71.49 -52.58 7.89
N ASN A 646 -71.45 -51.78 6.83
CA ASN A 646 -70.96 -52.22 5.52
C ASN A 646 -69.46 -51.94 5.38
N LEU A 647 -68.66 -52.99 5.26
CA LEU A 647 -67.22 -52.88 5.02
C LEU A 647 -66.94 -52.61 3.54
N ILE A 648 -66.25 -51.51 3.24
CA ILE A 648 -65.84 -51.12 1.89
C ILE A 648 -64.31 -51.13 1.84
N THR A 649 -63.75 -52.02 1.02
CA THR A 649 -62.31 -52.20 0.90
C THR A 649 -61.80 -51.71 -0.45
N SER A 650 -60.70 -50.95 -0.43
CA SER A 650 -59.94 -50.55 -1.62
C SER A 650 -58.47 -50.88 -1.43
N ALA A 651 -57.85 -51.63 -2.33
CA ALA A 651 -56.43 -51.97 -2.31
C ALA A 651 -55.87 -51.99 -3.74
N PRO A 652 -54.56 -51.77 -3.96
CA PRO A 652 -53.97 -51.85 -5.29
C PRO A 652 -53.91 -53.29 -5.80
N ASP A 653 -53.86 -53.47 -7.13
CA ASP A 653 -53.83 -54.78 -7.78
C ASP A 653 -52.47 -55.51 -7.66
N HIS A 654 -51.44 -54.88 -7.09
CA HIS A 654 -50.11 -55.45 -6.89
C HIS A 654 -49.80 -55.75 -5.42
N THR A 655 -49.00 -56.78 -5.15
CA THR A 655 -48.59 -57.17 -3.79
C THR A 655 -47.65 -56.14 -3.15
N LEU A 656 -47.93 -55.76 -1.90
CA LEU A 656 -47.08 -54.86 -1.11
C LEU A 656 -46.37 -55.64 0.00
N PHE A 657 -45.05 -55.81 -0.12
CA PHE A 657 -44.24 -56.44 0.91
C PHE A 657 -43.70 -55.42 1.91
N ILE A 658 -43.83 -55.72 3.20
CA ILE A 658 -43.27 -54.94 4.30
C ILE A 658 -42.44 -55.85 5.22
N GLU A 659 -41.55 -55.26 6.03
CA GLU A 659 -40.88 -55.94 7.13
C GLU A 659 -41.60 -55.63 8.44
N ALA A 660 -42.34 -56.61 8.97
CA ALA A 660 -43.07 -56.47 10.23
C ALA A 660 -43.22 -57.83 10.94
N ASP A 661 -43.59 -57.79 12.21
CA ASP A 661 -44.01 -58.97 12.95
C ASP A 661 -45.52 -59.19 12.70
N GLY A 662 -45.86 -60.23 11.94
CA GLY A 662 -47.23 -60.48 11.51
C GLY A 662 -48.23 -60.62 12.67
N ARG A 663 -47.81 -61.18 13.81
CA ARG A 663 -48.70 -61.36 14.98
C ARG A 663 -48.97 -60.01 15.66
N ARG A 664 -47.95 -59.16 15.76
CA ARG A 664 -48.08 -57.82 16.35
C ARG A 664 -48.82 -56.87 15.42
N LEU A 665 -48.61 -56.99 14.11
CA LEU A 665 -49.35 -56.21 13.13
C LEU A 665 -50.82 -56.60 13.06
N TRP A 666 -51.15 -57.90 13.12
CA TRP A 666 -52.54 -58.35 13.27
C TRP A 666 -53.18 -57.76 14.54
N ARG A 667 -52.45 -57.70 15.66
CA ARG A 667 -52.91 -57.04 16.90
C ARG A 667 -53.16 -55.53 16.74
N VAL A 668 -52.36 -54.83 15.93
CA VAL A 668 -52.61 -53.42 15.56
C VAL A 668 -53.93 -53.32 14.80
N LEU A 669 -54.11 -54.14 13.76
CA LEU A 669 -55.35 -54.16 12.97
C LEU A 669 -56.56 -54.53 13.83
N GLU A 670 -56.48 -55.60 14.62
CA GLU A 670 -57.53 -56.04 15.54
C GLU A 670 -58.01 -54.90 16.47
N ASN A 671 -57.09 -54.10 17.02
CA ASN A 671 -57.44 -52.96 17.86
C ASN A 671 -58.19 -51.86 17.07
N LEU A 672 -57.79 -51.60 15.83
CA LEU A 672 -58.42 -50.62 14.97
C LEU A 672 -59.81 -51.08 14.49
N TYR A 673 -59.95 -52.34 14.07
CA TYR A 673 -61.23 -52.90 13.64
C TYR A 673 -62.23 -53.02 14.79
N ASN A 674 -61.78 -53.42 15.98
CA ASN A 674 -62.63 -53.41 17.18
C ASN A 674 -63.03 -51.99 17.59
N ASN A 675 -62.16 -50.99 17.37
CA ASN A 675 -62.53 -49.58 17.58
C ASN A 675 -63.63 -49.16 16.61
N ALA A 676 -63.49 -49.44 15.32
CA ALA A 676 -64.50 -49.17 14.31
C ALA A 676 -65.83 -49.88 14.64
N PHE A 677 -65.80 -51.16 15.02
CA PHE A 677 -67.00 -51.93 15.39
C PHE A 677 -67.77 -51.31 16.56
N LYS A 678 -67.06 -50.83 17.58
CA LYS A 678 -67.66 -50.30 18.82
C LYS A 678 -68.23 -48.89 18.64
N TYR A 679 -67.52 -48.04 17.91
CA TYR A 679 -67.82 -46.60 17.90
C TYR A 679 -68.50 -46.12 16.62
N ALA A 680 -68.48 -46.90 15.53
CA ALA A 680 -69.18 -46.54 14.31
C ALA A 680 -70.68 -46.35 14.53
N LEU A 681 -71.26 -45.40 13.78
CA LEU A 681 -72.69 -45.20 13.66
C LEU A 681 -73.33 -46.44 13.03
N GLU A 682 -74.35 -47.00 13.68
CA GLU A 682 -75.04 -48.19 13.18
C GLU A 682 -75.68 -47.91 11.80
N GLY A 683 -75.64 -48.90 10.89
CA GLY A 683 -76.12 -48.73 9.51
C GLY A 683 -75.16 -47.97 8.57
N SER A 684 -74.00 -47.52 9.06
CA SER A 684 -73.01 -46.77 8.27
C SER A 684 -71.97 -47.67 7.57
N ARG A 685 -71.03 -47.05 6.86
CA ARG A 685 -69.95 -47.72 6.13
C ARG A 685 -68.63 -47.57 6.88
N ILE A 686 -67.82 -48.62 6.86
CA ILE A 686 -66.42 -48.59 7.31
C ILE A 686 -65.56 -48.70 6.05
N TYR A 687 -64.69 -47.71 5.83
CA TYR A 687 -63.78 -47.71 4.68
C TYR A 687 -62.41 -48.20 5.14
N VAL A 688 -61.91 -49.22 4.45
CA VAL A 688 -60.56 -49.76 4.61
C VAL A 688 -59.82 -49.57 3.30
N ASP A 689 -58.86 -48.66 3.29
CA ASP A 689 -58.05 -48.34 2.12
C ASP A 689 -56.60 -48.77 2.34
N VAL A 690 -56.00 -49.40 1.34
CA VAL A 690 -54.56 -49.69 1.26
C VAL A 690 -54.01 -48.99 0.03
N ALA A 691 -52.91 -48.27 0.18
CA ALA A 691 -52.25 -47.57 -0.93
C ALA A 691 -50.73 -47.56 -0.75
N GLU A 692 -49.99 -47.41 -1.84
CA GLU A 692 -48.57 -47.08 -1.80
C GLU A 692 -48.41 -45.57 -2.03
N GLU A 693 -47.90 -44.85 -1.02
CA GLU A 693 -47.65 -43.41 -1.06
C GLU A 693 -46.17 -43.16 -0.71
N ASP A 694 -45.41 -42.47 -1.55
CA ASP A 694 -44.01 -42.07 -1.28
C ASP A 694 -43.09 -43.21 -0.81
N SER A 695 -43.24 -44.42 -1.37
CA SER A 695 -42.52 -45.65 -0.98
C SER A 695 -42.90 -46.22 0.40
N MET A 696 -44.07 -45.85 0.92
CA MET A 696 -44.68 -46.38 2.13
C MET A 696 -45.98 -47.13 1.78
N ALA A 697 -46.17 -48.33 2.34
CA ALA A 697 -47.45 -49.02 2.33
C ALA A 697 -48.34 -48.42 3.42
N VAL A 698 -49.42 -47.78 3.01
CA VAL A 698 -50.34 -47.04 3.86
C VAL A 698 -51.65 -47.80 4.00
N PHE A 699 -51.98 -48.21 5.21
CA PHE A 699 -53.31 -48.68 5.60
C PHE A 699 -54.09 -47.55 6.25
N THR A 700 -55.34 -47.38 5.84
CA THR A 700 -56.26 -46.40 6.38
C THR A 700 -57.60 -47.04 6.72
N ILE A 701 -58.10 -46.84 7.94
CA ILE A 701 -59.46 -47.19 8.32
C ILE A 701 -60.25 -45.93 8.70
N LYS A 702 -61.47 -45.81 8.20
CA LYS A 702 -62.36 -44.66 8.43
C LYS A 702 -63.76 -45.11 8.82
N ASN A 703 -64.35 -44.44 9.81
CA ASN A 703 -65.76 -44.61 10.16
C ASN A 703 -66.36 -43.29 10.65
N MET A 704 -67.68 -43.14 10.50
CA MET A 704 -68.40 -42.07 11.20
C MET A 704 -68.74 -42.53 12.62
N SER A 705 -68.46 -41.69 13.61
CA SER A 705 -68.77 -41.99 15.00
C SER A 705 -70.28 -41.92 15.28
N SER A 706 -70.75 -42.76 16.19
CA SER A 706 -72.13 -42.74 16.72
C SER A 706 -72.39 -41.57 17.68
N ASN A 707 -71.33 -41.01 18.27
CA ASN A 707 -71.39 -39.88 19.19
C ASN A 707 -70.45 -38.75 18.74
N PRO A 708 -70.73 -37.47 19.10
CA PRO A 708 -69.86 -36.35 18.77
C PRO A 708 -68.42 -36.53 19.25
N LEU A 709 -67.46 -36.43 18.34
CA LEU A 709 -66.02 -36.53 18.62
C LEU A 709 -65.42 -35.17 19.03
N ASN A 710 -65.65 -34.75 20.28
CA ASN A 710 -65.13 -33.49 20.84
C ASN A 710 -63.75 -33.64 21.54
N ILE A 711 -62.89 -34.56 21.09
CA ILE A 711 -61.56 -34.82 21.67
C ILE A 711 -60.48 -34.64 20.61
N LYS A 712 -59.31 -34.16 21.02
CA LYS A 712 -58.15 -34.02 20.12
C LYS A 712 -57.56 -35.37 19.75
N ALA A 713 -57.01 -35.49 18.54
CA ALA A 713 -56.43 -36.73 18.04
C ALA A 713 -55.27 -37.23 18.93
N GLU A 714 -54.48 -36.34 19.52
CA GLU A 714 -53.37 -36.68 20.40
C GLU A 714 -53.84 -37.34 21.70
N GLU A 715 -54.92 -36.81 22.29
CA GLU A 715 -55.52 -37.28 23.55
C GLU A 715 -56.11 -38.70 23.40
N LEU A 716 -56.63 -39.06 22.21
CA LEU A 716 -57.14 -40.41 21.95
C LEU A 716 -56.07 -41.50 21.95
N THR A 717 -54.78 -41.12 21.83
CA THR A 717 -53.66 -42.06 21.91
C THR A 717 -53.05 -42.16 23.32
N GLU A 718 -53.48 -41.32 24.26
CA GLU A 718 -53.05 -41.39 25.65
C GLU A 718 -53.66 -42.61 26.37
N ARG A 719 -52.93 -43.13 27.36
CA ARG A 719 -53.35 -44.33 28.09
C ARG A 719 -54.55 -44.02 28.97
N PHE A 720 -55.55 -44.91 28.95
CA PHE A 720 -56.77 -44.83 29.75
C PHE A 720 -57.71 -43.66 29.41
N VAL A 721 -57.41 -42.90 28.36
CA VAL A 721 -58.28 -41.81 27.88
C VAL A 721 -59.44 -42.39 27.07
N ARG A 722 -60.65 -41.84 27.28
CA ARG A 722 -61.87 -42.18 26.54
C ARG A 722 -62.64 -40.91 26.21
N GLY A 723 -63.40 -40.93 25.11
CA GLY A 723 -64.48 -40.00 24.81
C GLY A 723 -65.37 -39.72 26.02
N ASP A 724 -65.47 -38.47 26.49
CA ASP A 724 -66.16 -38.09 27.74
C ASP A 724 -67.65 -38.51 27.83
N VAL A 725 -68.27 -38.91 26.72
CA VAL A 725 -69.67 -39.34 26.65
C VAL A 725 -69.85 -40.88 26.75
N ALA A 726 -68.77 -41.67 26.64
CA ALA A 726 -68.83 -43.13 26.49
C ALA A 726 -68.61 -43.95 27.79
N ARG A 727 -69.01 -43.42 28.96
CA ARG A 727 -68.77 -44.07 30.28
C ARG A 727 -69.50 -45.42 30.47
N THR A 728 -70.52 -45.71 29.67
CA THR A 728 -71.33 -46.95 29.74
C THR A 728 -70.87 -48.05 28.77
N THR A 729 -69.98 -47.76 27.81
CA THR A 729 -69.48 -48.76 26.83
C THR A 729 -68.23 -49.51 27.29
N GLU A 730 -68.08 -50.76 26.86
CA GLU A 730 -66.92 -51.61 27.19
C GLU A 730 -65.66 -51.28 26.38
N GLY A 731 -64.58 -50.89 27.06
CA GLY A 731 -63.25 -50.72 26.47
C GLY A 731 -62.19 -50.46 27.53
N SER A 732 -60.92 -50.77 27.26
CA SER A 732 -59.80 -50.53 28.19
C SER A 732 -59.29 -49.09 28.15
N GLY A 733 -59.41 -48.41 27.01
CA GLY A 733 -58.72 -47.14 26.75
C GLY A 733 -57.23 -47.33 26.46
N LEU A 734 -56.79 -48.57 26.20
CA LEU A 734 -55.40 -48.91 25.90
C LEU A 734 -55.17 -49.28 24.43
N GLY A 735 -56.21 -49.75 23.72
CA GLY A 735 -56.09 -50.30 22.36
C GLY A 735 -55.40 -49.39 21.34
N LEU A 736 -55.78 -48.11 21.25
CA LEU A 736 -55.13 -47.16 20.32
C LEU A 736 -53.68 -46.85 20.73
N SER A 737 -53.40 -46.77 22.04
CA SER A 737 -52.03 -46.57 22.54
C SER A 737 -51.13 -47.78 22.26
N ILE A 738 -51.66 -49.00 22.38
CA ILE A 738 -50.97 -50.25 22.05
C ILE A 738 -50.72 -50.30 20.54
N ALA A 739 -51.72 -50.02 19.72
CA ALA A 739 -51.60 -49.97 18.27
C ALA A 739 -50.51 -48.98 17.82
N LYS A 740 -50.48 -47.78 18.41
CA LYS A 740 -49.43 -46.77 18.18
C LYS A 740 -48.05 -47.27 18.58
N SER A 741 -47.88 -47.77 19.81
CA SER A 741 -46.59 -48.26 20.29
C SER A 741 -46.07 -49.46 19.50
N LEU A 742 -46.93 -50.43 19.15
CA LEU A 742 -46.53 -51.58 18.33
C LEU A 742 -46.16 -51.18 16.91
N THR A 743 -46.87 -50.21 16.31
CA THR A 743 -46.52 -49.68 14.98
C THR A 743 -45.16 -49.00 15.01
N GLN A 744 -44.93 -48.12 15.99
CA GLN A 744 -43.66 -47.39 16.16
C GLN A 744 -42.48 -48.30 16.48
N LEU A 745 -42.68 -49.33 17.32
CA LEU A 745 -41.65 -50.33 17.62
C LEU A 745 -41.19 -51.12 16.39
N GLN A 746 -42.08 -51.29 15.42
CA GLN A 746 -41.79 -51.97 14.15
C GLN A 746 -41.30 -51.00 13.06
N GLY A 747 -40.99 -49.74 13.40
CA GLY A 747 -40.49 -48.74 12.46
C GLY A 747 -41.55 -48.10 11.56
N GLY A 748 -42.85 -48.32 11.84
CA GLY A 748 -43.96 -47.71 11.12
C GLY A 748 -44.44 -46.38 11.74
N THR A 749 -45.27 -45.65 11.00
CA THR A 749 -45.93 -44.41 11.44
C THR A 749 -47.41 -44.64 11.74
N PHE A 750 -47.92 -44.03 12.81
CA PHE A 750 -49.31 -44.15 13.24
C PHE A 750 -49.90 -42.76 13.48
N GLU A 751 -50.94 -42.39 12.73
CA GLU A 751 -51.55 -41.06 12.74
C GLU A 751 -53.07 -41.17 12.88
N ILE A 752 -53.67 -40.28 13.69
CA ILE A 752 -55.11 -40.18 13.86
C ILE A 752 -55.56 -38.82 13.32
N TYR A 753 -56.64 -38.82 12.54
CA TYR A 753 -57.30 -37.63 12.03
C TYR A 753 -58.77 -37.66 12.46
N ILE A 754 -59.23 -36.52 12.95
CA ILE A 754 -60.62 -36.30 13.35
C ILE A 754 -61.12 -35.08 12.58
N ASP A 755 -62.22 -35.23 11.85
CA ASP A 755 -62.88 -34.14 11.14
C ASP A 755 -64.39 -34.22 11.38
N GLY A 756 -64.88 -33.38 12.30
CA GLY A 756 -66.23 -33.53 12.85
C GLY A 756 -66.42 -34.91 13.48
N ASP A 757 -67.36 -35.69 12.94
CA ASP A 757 -67.65 -37.06 13.41
C ASP A 757 -66.88 -38.14 12.62
N LEU A 758 -66.04 -37.75 11.65
CA LEU A 758 -65.20 -38.69 10.91
C LEU A 758 -63.96 -39.05 11.74
N PHE A 759 -63.84 -40.32 12.08
CA PHE A 759 -62.63 -40.89 12.64
C PHE A 759 -61.81 -41.59 11.54
N LYS A 760 -60.54 -41.22 11.40
CA LYS A 760 -59.60 -41.81 10.43
C LYS A 760 -58.28 -42.14 11.12
N VAL A 761 -57.79 -43.36 10.92
CA VAL A 761 -56.45 -43.78 11.37
C VAL A 761 -55.63 -44.19 10.17
N LYS A 762 -54.38 -43.71 10.10
CA LYS A 762 -53.38 -44.05 9.07
C LYS A 762 -52.21 -44.79 9.73
N VAL A 763 -51.91 -45.98 9.23
CA VAL A 763 -50.76 -46.81 9.62
C VAL A 763 -49.89 -46.99 8.39
N ALA A 764 -48.61 -46.64 8.45
CA ALA A 764 -47.72 -46.76 7.31
C ALA A 764 -46.40 -47.45 7.64
N PHE A 765 -45.90 -48.26 6.70
CA PHE A 765 -44.63 -48.98 6.77
C PHE A 765 -43.82 -48.79 5.49
N PRO A 766 -42.48 -48.77 5.53
CA PRO A 766 -41.66 -48.73 4.33
C PRO A 766 -41.90 -49.96 3.44
N VAL A 767 -42.09 -49.74 2.13
CA VAL A 767 -42.25 -50.84 1.15
C VAL A 767 -40.89 -51.49 0.88
N MET A 768 -40.82 -52.81 0.99
CA MET A 768 -39.67 -53.58 0.51
C MET A 768 -39.67 -53.63 -1.01
N ARG A 769 -38.78 -52.82 -1.61
CA ARG A 769 -38.42 -52.99 -3.02
C ARG A 769 -37.45 -54.15 -3.15
N ALA A 770 -37.77 -55.14 -3.98
CA ALA A 770 -36.83 -56.18 -4.34
C ALA A 770 -35.55 -55.52 -4.89
N ALA A 771 -34.40 -55.80 -4.26
CA ALA A 771 -33.12 -55.33 -4.76
C ALA A 771 -32.97 -55.80 -6.20
N LYS A 772 -32.89 -54.84 -7.12
CA LYS A 772 -32.45 -55.08 -8.48
C LYS A 772 -31.03 -55.64 -8.35
N GLN A 773 -30.80 -56.88 -8.79
CA GLN A 773 -29.45 -57.40 -8.97
C GLN A 773 -28.74 -56.48 -9.97
N GLU A 774 -27.96 -55.52 -9.47
CA GLU A 774 -26.99 -54.80 -10.28
C GLU A 774 -25.86 -55.77 -10.58
N ASN A 775 -25.75 -56.10 -11.87
CA ASN A 775 -24.61 -56.78 -12.44
C ASN A 775 -23.34 -56.01 -12.07
N LEU A 776 -22.49 -56.63 -11.26
CA LEU A 776 -21.06 -56.33 -11.19
C LEU A 776 -20.42 -56.63 -12.55
N ALA A 777 -20.29 -55.59 -13.38
CA ALA A 777 -19.36 -55.54 -14.50
C ALA A 777 -18.99 -54.08 -14.77
N GLU A 778 -17.99 -53.57 -14.04
CA GLU A 778 -16.80 -52.84 -14.54
C GLU A 778 -15.89 -52.38 -13.39
#